data_AF-A0AA36MZ17-F1
#
_entry.id   AF-A0AA36MZ17-F1
#
_cell.length_a   1.000
_cell.length_b   1.000
_cell.length_c   1.000
_cell.angle_alpha   90.00
_cell.angle_beta   90.00
_cell.angle_gamma   90.00
#
_symmetry.space_group_name_H-M   'P 1'
#
loop_
_entity.id
_entity.type
_entity.pdbx_description
1 polymer ?
#
loop_
_entity_poly.entity_id
_entity_poly.type
_entity_poly.pdbx_seq_one_letter_code
_entity_poly.pdbx_strand_id
1 'polypeptide(L)'
;MGAFPNKAAARAHIAKEEEEKRKFHEHQMAVLQELDRGTKVPHLLIEFRSPGFFEICGKDLGGIYGKLDAFLKETFGCEECTLAMKSYPSCCCFKWYEIGQRPLPREPWDDLCDRIYICGQMDSNGMVKSKDGFQFDWNFGKKSMQIVDFMTNTCGWGFQLCDGSNFGRYGSHKEQQLKFRAPHPLNFIAPHIMIELRHVGAGSIKVSGRNEDGIHGKLAAWFTKTWDAKQLANQDLRFCDMTFNVKCFKRRGVQGENNLGLRTMQVVDFMTRECSWTLLTCNSHNSGWTGEEREQQLVFRKDHHLQQGQQHIMVEYRDFGFIEVNGLHDAGDIGAKLDGFFVRQNIKEQNDAEMFCDKKYNVPSGFFYLEWQDKPNAVLSPKNNIGKRTMELANFMASQGWMLLLCNFGTMYVKAPKGMYANPKREQQIKFTKAQAGEKADLPLLMIQFRTIPLDAWGKYVGFIEINGQDCGGVLEKLDSYLKRTMRARPKDRPPYCDILYETDVFNLKEVSSENGHLQSMGKLAGESNFGRYTMRLCDFMVGHVGTWELVVCNGNTTDSTFKIDRELSYAVCAREQQLIFRYRPDGRNVFMAEPGTQGALGRPPLEAPGYWKDDAKAGTVVKNLIPAGAEELAWIQDLLDATYKAKATRDRSVKLADRFVVVNALRSEHPELWEKFAQRRTEVSRNCNERSERAFIEPKTRQASEALASKCKDAAGANPANEAYLLHGSNPTSAISILSTSFKVDLAGASVGTMFGPGVYLAESSSKADEYARDENTGGTYDGLFAVMLCRVVLGSSLLVEKPGDYSAKCTSGEFHSVVGDREKAVGTFREFIVFDEKSIYPEYVALYRREYTDGYASPHVPGDEVREHREGEVVSTV
;
A
#
# COMPACT_ATOMS: atom_id res chain seq x y z
N MET A 1 -6.79 26.34 35.75
CA MET A 1 -7.52 25.08 36.02
C MET A 1 -8.59 25.39 37.06
N GLY A 2 -9.81 24.91 36.86
CA GLY A 2 -10.94 25.20 37.75
C GLY A 2 -10.93 24.27 38.95
N ALA A 3 -10.77 24.82 40.15
CA ALA A 3 -11.00 24.08 41.39
C ALA A 3 -12.51 23.89 41.59
N PHE A 4 -12.94 22.67 41.90
CA PHE A 4 -14.35 22.36 42.16
C PHE A 4 -14.62 22.41 43.67
N PRO A 5 -15.77 22.97 44.09
CA PRO A 5 -16.10 23.17 45.50
C PRO A 5 -16.37 21.87 46.25
N ASN A 6 -16.71 20.78 45.56
CA ASN A 6 -16.90 19.44 46.13
C ASN A 6 -16.83 18.34 45.05
N LYS A 7 -16.78 17.08 45.50
CA LYS A 7 -16.70 15.89 44.62
C LYS A 7 -17.87 15.78 43.66
N ALA A 8 -19.07 16.19 44.07
CA ALA A 8 -20.28 16.09 43.26
C ALA A 8 -20.24 17.07 42.08
N ALA A 9 -19.75 18.29 42.30
CA ALA A 9 -19.54 19.28 41.24
C ALA A 9 -18.50 18.79 40.21
N ALA A 10 -17.38 18.22 40.68
CA ALA A 10 -16.39 17.61 39.79
C ALA A 10 -16.97 16.43 38.98
N ARG A 11 -17.78 15.56 39.63
CA ARG A 11 -18.46 14.45 38.93
C ARG A 11 -19.46 14.94 37.88
N ALA A 12 -20.24 15.97 38.19
CA ALA A 12 -21.21 16.55 37.25
C ALA A 12 -20.51 17.14 36.02
N HIS A 13 -19.36 17.80 36.22
CA HIS A 13 -18.54 18.31 35.13
C HIS A 13 -18.02 17.18 34.23
N ILE A 14 -17.43 16.14 34.81
CA ILE A 14 -16.93 14.98 34.06
C ILE A 14 -18.06 14.28 33.30
N ALA A 15 -19.22 14.10 33.94
CA ALA A 15 -20.38 13.48 33.28
C ALA A 15 -20.87 14.30 32.07
N LYS A 16 -20.80 15.64 32.15
CA LYS A 16 -21.11 16.51 31.02
C LYS A 16 -20.11 16.36 29.88
N GLU A 17 -18.81 16.32 30.17
CA GLU A 17 -17.77 16.10 29.15
C GLU A 17 -17.93 14.72 28.47
N GLU A 18 -18.22 13.67 29.23
CA GLU A 18 -18.46 12.33 28.69
C GLU A 18 -19.72 12.28 27.81
N GLU A 19 -20.79 12.97 28.19
CA GLU A 19 -22.01 13.08 27.36
C GLU A 19 -21.73 13.79 26.02
N GLU A 20 -20.92 14.85 26.05
CA GLU A 20 -20.52 15.57 24.83
C GLU A 20 -19.66 14.68 23.92
N LYS A 21 -18.71 13.92 24.48
CA LYS A 21 -17.92 12.93 23.74
C LYS A 21 -18.78 11.85 23.12
N ARG A 22 -19.76 11.31 23.87
CA ARG A 22 -20.68 10.27 23.38
C ARG A 22 -21.48 10.76 22.18
N LYS A 23 -22.13 11.92 22.29
CA LYS A 23 -22.91 12.50 21.18
C LYS A 23 -22.05 12.75 19.96
N PHE A 24 -20.82 13.25 20.17
CA PHE A 24 -19.87 13.46 19.09
C PHE A 24 -19.49 12.14 18.41
N HIS A 25 -19.16 11.10 19.19
CA HIS A 25 -18.84 9.78 18.68
C HIS A 25 -19.99 9.16 17.88
N GLU A 26 -21.22 9.19 18.40
CA GLU A 26 -22.41 8.67 17.70
C GLU A 26 -22.62 9.37 16.36
N HIS A 27 -22.53 10.70 16.32
CA HIS A 27 -22.61 11.46 15.09
C HIS A 27 -21.49 11.10 14.11
N GLN A 28 -20.25 11.02 14.60
CA GLN A 28 -19.09 10.63 13.79
C GLN A 28 -19.27 9.22 13.19
N MET A 29 -19.65 8.24 14.00
CA MET A 29 -19.85 6.87 13.53
C MET A 29 -20.95 6.78 12.47
N ALA A 30 -22.04 7.53 12.62
CA ALA A 30 -23.08 7.57 11.60
C ALA A 30 -22.56 8.09 10.23
N VAL A 31 -21.74 9.15 10.26
CA VAL A 31 -21.13 9.70 9.04
C VAL A 31 -20.10 8.72 8.44
N LEU A 32 -19.27 8.09 9.27
CA LEU A 32 -18.27 7.12 8.80
C LEU A 32 -18.93 5.86 8.23
N GLN A 33 -20.01 5.36 8.82
CA GLN A 33 -20.77 4.23 8.30
C GLN A 33 -21.44 4.53 6.95
N GLU A 34 -21.83 5.78 6.70
CA GLU A 34 -22.29 6.20 5.38
C GLU A 34 -21.16 6.18 4.34
N LEU A 35 -19.99 6.73 4.68
CA LEU A 35 -18.82 6.68 3.82
C LEU A 35 -18.38 5.24 3.54
N ASP A 36 -18.31 4.40 4.57
CA ASP A 36 -17.87 3.01 4.47
C ASP A 36 -18.77 2.16 3.55
N ARG A 37 -20.06 2.53 3.38
CA ARG A 37 -20.96 1.88 2.42
C ARG A 37 -20.57 2.14 0.96
N GLY A 38 -19.99 3.30 0.67
CA GLY A 38 -19.52 3.67 -0.68
C GLY A 38 -18.04 3.40 -0.95
N THR A 39 -17.24 3.11 0.10
CA THR A 39 -15.80 2.88 -0.04
C THR A 39 -15.50 1.58 -0.79
N LYS A 40 -14.96 1.73 -2.01
CA LYS A 40 -14.49 0.60 -2.84
C LYS A 40 -13.12 0.11 -2.40
N VAL A 41 -12.14 1.00 -2.26
CA VAL A 41 -10.74 0.63 -1.98
C VAL A 41 -10.32 1.13 -0.60
N PRO A 42 -10.61 0.39 0.49
CA PRO A 42 -10.25 0.83 1.82
C PRO A 42 -8.74 0.78 2.04
N HIS A 43 -8.26 1.69 2.88
CA HIS A 43 -6.89 1.69 3.38
C HIS A 43 -6.89 1.24 4.85
N LEU A 44 -5.78 0.66 5.26
CA LEU A 44 -5.51 0.28 6.64
C LEU A 44 -4.17 0.86 7.06
N LEU A 45 -4.11 1.42 8.27
CA LEU A 45 -2.89 1.88 8.92
C LEU A 45 -2.71 1.08 10.19
N ILE A 46 -1.52 0.51 10.38
CA ILE A 46 -1.10 -0.12 11.62
C ILE A 46 0.00 0.74 12.20
N GLU A 47 -0.23 1.32 13.37
CA GLU A 47 0.74 2.14 14.08
C GLU A 47 1.19 1.41 15.34
N PHE A 48 2.46 1.51 15.69
CA PHE A 48 2.94 1.01 16.97
C PHE A 48 4.04 1.87 17.54
N ARG A 49 4.10 1.92 18.88
CA ARG A 49 4.94 2.88 19.61
C ARG A 49 5.76 2.18 20.69
N SER A 50 6.92 2.74 21.01
CA SER A 50 7.82 2.18 22.02
C SER A 50 7.23 2.18 23.44
N PRO A 51 6.20 2.96 23.79
CA PRO A 51 5.44 2.75 25.01
C PRO A 51 4.52 1.52 25.00
N GLY A 52 4.56 0.65 23.98
CA GLY A 52 3.88 -0.67 23.98
C GLY A 52 2.47 -0.69 23.39
N PHE A 53 2.10 0.32 22.59
CA PHE A 53 0.79 0.41 21.93
C PHE A 53 0.85 -0.06 20.48
N PHE A 54 -0.21 -0.71 20.03
CA PHE A 54 -0.52 -0.99 18.62
C PHE A 54 -1.91 -0.44 18.31
N GLU A 55 -2.02 0.38 17.28
CA GLU A 55 -3.26 1.01 16.82
C GLU A 55 -3.56 0.56 15.40
N ILE A 56 -4.79 0.13 15.16
CA ILE A 56 -5.29 -0.24 13.83
C ILE A 56 -6.33 0.81 13.44
N CYS A 57 -6.13 1.44 12.29
CA CYS A 57 -7.04 2.43 11.74
C CYS A 57 -7.46 2.02 10.31
N GLY A 58 -8.75 2.06 10.01
CA GLY A 58 -9.30 1.70 8.69
C GLY A 58 -10.61 0.92 8.80
N LYS A 59 -10.97 0.19 7.73
CA LYS A 59 -12.19 -0.63 7.68
C LYS A 59 -11.87 -2.10 7.91
N ASP A 60 -12.76 -2.82 8.60
CA ASP A 60 -12.70 -4.27 8.72
C ASP A 60 -13.14 -4.94 7.40
N LEU A 61 -12.24 -4.99 6.42
CA LEU A 61 -12.48 -5.69 5.17
C LEU A 61 -11.96 -7.13 5.25
N GLY A 62 -12.83 -8.10 4.95
CA GLY A 62 -12.45 -9.52 4.90
C GLY A 62 -12.07 -10.12 6.26
N GLY A 63 -12.61 -9.58 7.35
CA GLY A 63 -12.34 -10.02 8.72
C GLY A 63 -10.90 -9.75 9.18
N ILE A 64 -10.26 -8.72 8.62
CA ILE A 64 -8.86 -8.40 8.90
C ILE A 64 -8.62 -8.10 10.38
N TYR A 65 -9.62 -7.57 11.11
CA TYR A 65 -9.48 -7.35 12.56
C TYR A 65 -9.28 -8.65 13.32
N GLY A 66 -10.06 -9.69 13.02
CA GLY A 66 -9.89 -11.00 13.66
C GLY A 66 -8.55 -11.66 13.32
N LYS A 67 -8.08 -11.48 12.07
CA LYS A 67 -6.77 -11.99 11.63
C LYS A 67 -5.61 -11.29 12.36
N LEU A 68 -5.67 -9.95 12.46
CA LEU A 68 -4.66 -9.16 13.18
C LEU A 68 -4.71 -9.42 14.69
N ASP A 69 -5.89 -9.58 15.28
CA ASP A 69 -6.06 -9.95 16.68
C ASP A 69 -5.31 -11.25 17.01
N ALA A 70 -5.56 -12.31 16.23
CA ALA A 70 -4.88 -13.59 16.40
C ALA A 70 -3.36 -13.46 16.22
N PHE A 71 -2.93 -12.79 15.14
CA PHE A 71 -1.51 -12.60 14.84
C PHE A 71 -0.76 -11.82 15.93
N LEU A 72 -1.32 -10.70 16.42
CA LEU A 72 -0.70 -9.87 17.45
C LEU A 72 -0.61 -10.58 18.80
N LYS A 73 -1.65 -11.37 19.15
CA LYS A 73 -1.65 -12.23 20.35
C LYS A 73 -0.59 -13.32 20.26
N GLU A 74 -0.56 -14.06 19.16
CA GLU A 74 0.34 -15.20 18.99
C GLU A 74 1.80 -14.75 18.82
N THR A 75 2.04 -13.76 17.97
CA THR A 75 3.40 -13.37 17.56
C THR A 75 4.05 -12.43 18.57
N PHE A 76 3.27 -11.51 19.15
CA PHE A 76 3.80 -10.46 20.02
C PHE A 76 3.28 -10.51 21.46
N GLY A 77 2.39 -11.45 21.80
CA GLY A 77 1.82 -11.54 23.16
C GLY A 77 0.98 -10.32 23.54
N CYS A 78 0.44 -9.61 22.54
CA CYS A 78 -0.41 -8.43 22.74
C CYS A 78 -1.80 -8.83 23.23
N GLU A 79 -2.46 -7.91 23.93
CA GLU A 79 -3.85 -8.05 24.37
C GLU A 79 -4.64 -6.81 23.93
N GLU A 80 -5.93 -6.97 23.63
CA GLU A 80 -6.78 -5.82 23.30
C GLU A 80 -6.85 -4.88 24.51
N CYS A 81 -6.64 -3.58 24.29
CA CYS A 81 -6.67 -2.62 25.38
C CYS A 81 -8.11 -2.42 25.86
N THR A 82 -8.41 -2.76 27.11
CA THR A 82 -9.76 -2.59 27.70
C THR A 82 -9.89 -1.35 28.56
N LEU A 83 -8.81 -0.57 28.67
CA LEU A 83 -8.72 0.62 29.50
C LEU A 83 -8.48 1.86 28.65
N ALA A 84 -9.02 2.99 29.08
CA ALA A 84 -8.70 4.30 28.55
C ALA A 84 -8.32 5.24 29.70
N MET A 85 -7.43 6.19 29.43
CA MET A 85 -7.17 7.30 30.35
C MET A 85 -8.39 8.21 30.39
N LYS A 86 -9.04 8.30 31.57
CA LYS A 86 -10.29 9.06 31.76
C LYS A 86 -10.19 10.01 32.95
N SER A 87 -10.92 11.12 32.84
CA SER A 87 -11.07 12.13 33.88
C SER A 87 -11.69 11.54 35.15
N TYR A 88 -11.14 11.85 36.32
CA TYR A 88 -11.69 11.46 37.62
C TYR A 88 -11.58 12.58 38.66
N PRO A 89 -12.50 12.67 39.65
CA PRO A 89 -12.36 13.61 40.76
C PRO A 89 -11.19 13.23 41.67
N SER A 90 -10.18 14.09 41.73
CA SER A 90 -9.03 13.98 42.63
C SER A 90 -9.16 14.97 43.79
N CYS A 91 -8.74 14.58 45.01
CA CYS A 91 -8.81 15.44 46.20
C CYS A 91 -7.44 16.05 46.47
N CYS A 92 -7.35 17.38 46.54
CA CYS A 92 -6.12 18.05 46.99
C CYS A 92 -6.14 18.24 48.51
N CYS A 93 -4.97 18.56 49.08
CA CYS A 93 -4.72 18.70 50.53
C CYS A 93 -5.61 19.76 51.22
N PHE A 94 -6.27 20.64 50.45
CA PHE A 94 -6.98 21.82 50.93
C PHE A 94 -8.52 21.73 50.81
N LYS A 95 -9.11 20.53 50.73
CA LYS A 95 -10.57 20.27 50.60
C LYS A 95 -11.22 20.77 49.29
N TRP A 96 -10.44 21.07 48.26
CA TRP A 96 -10.93 21.32 46.90
C TRP A 96 -10.76 20.06 46.03
N TYR A 97 -11.63 19.90 45.04
CA TYR A 97 -11.52 18.82 44.06
C TYR A 97 -10.95 19.33 42.75
N GLU A 98 -10.02 18.58 42.19
CA GLU A 98 -9.46 18.78 40.85
C GLU A 98 -9.84 17.61 39.95
N ILE A 99 -9.64 17.76 38.64
CA ILE A 99 -9.83 16.68 37.68
C ILE A 99 -8.46 16.05 37.39
N GLY A 100 -8.27 14.82 37.88
CA GLY A 100 -7.12 13.98 37.54
C GLY A 100 -7.42 13.07 36.34
N GLN A 101 -6.43 12.33 35.87
CA GLN A 101 -6.55 11.28 34.85
C GLN A 101 -6.12 9.94 35.44
N ARG A 102 -6.85 8.86 35.12
CA ARG A 102 -6.44 7.49 35.49
C ARG A 102 -7.01 6.47 34.48
N PRO A 103 -6.42 5.27 34.36
CA PRO A 103 -7.00 4.19 33.58
C PRO A 103 -8.36 3.77 34.14
N LEU A 104 -9.38 3.72 33.30
CA LEU A 104 -10.73 3.24 33.60
C LEU A 104 -11.24 2.36 32.45
N PRO A 105 -12.27 1.52 32.67
CA PRO A 105 -12.90 0.76 31.60
C PRO A 105 -13.24 1.65 30.40
N ARG A 106 -12.84 1.18 29.22
CA ARG A 106 -12.98 1.87 27.94
C ARG A 106 -14.43 1.78 27.44
N GLU A 107 -14.98 2.91 27.03
CA GLU A 107 -16.25 3.01 26.33
C GLU A 107 -16.02 3.29 24.82
N PRO A 108 -16.99 3.04 23.93
CA PRO A 108 -16.80 3.25 22.48
C PRO A 108 -16.36 4.67 22.09
N TRP A 109 -16.82 5.69 22.82
CA TRP A 109 -16.44 7.10 22.56
C TRP A 109 -15.05 7.48 23.08
N ASP A 110 -14.37 6.58 23.80
CA ASP A 110 -12.96 6.76 24.19
C ASP A 110 -11.99 6.29 23.10
N ASP A 111 -12.50 5.61 22.06
CA ASP A 111 -11.71 5.05 20.96
C ASP A 111 -11.16 6.14 20.04
N LEU A 112 -9.83 6.20 19.94
CA LEU A 112 -9.12 7.10 19.03
C LEU A 112 -8.77 6.44 17.69
N CYS A 113 -8.53 5.14 17.71
CA CYS A 113 -8.30 4.28 16.55
C CYS A 113 -9.40 3.20 16.47
N ASP A 114 -9.46 2.43 15.39
CA ASP A 114 -10.54 1.44 15.19
C ASP A 114 -10.32 0.17 16.03
N ARG A 115 -9.06 -0.21 16.30
CA ARG A 115 -8.68 -1.18 17.34
C ARG A 115 -7.38 -0.78 18.01
N ILE A 116 -7.24 -1.09 19.30
CA ILE A 116 -6.02 -0.86 20.06
C ILE A 116 -5.61 -2.09 20.85
N TYR A 117 -4.32 -2.37 20.83
CA TYR A 117 -3.68 -3.43 21.57
C TYR A 117 -2.53 -2.88 22.41
N ILE A 118 -2.27 -3.54 23.53
CA ILE A 118 -1.11 -3.28 24.39
C ILE A 118 -0.25 -4.53 24.48
N CYS A 119 1.06 -4.33 24.46
CA CYS A 119 2.03 -5.40 24.60
C CYS A 119 2.67 -5.35 25.99
N GLY A 120 1.88 -5.71 27.01
CA GLY A 120 2.28 -5.61 28.41
C GLY A 120 1.09 -5.28 29.31
N GLN A 121 1.37 -4.73 30.49
CA GLN A 121 0.35 -4.28 31.43
C GLN A 121 0.37 -2.76 31.57
N MET A 122 -0.79 -2.12 31.48
CA MET A 122 -0.95 -0.70 31.71
C MET A 122 -0.89 -0.40 33.21
N ASP A 123 -0.01 0.51 33.62
CA ASP A 123 0.09 0.96 35.00
C ASP A 123 -0.91 2.09 35.34
N SER A 124 -0.88 2.56 36.59
CA SER A 124 -1.81 3.58 37.10
C SER A 124 -1.74 4.93 36.37
N ASN A 125 -0.72 5.15 35.55
CA ASN A 125 -0.47 6.38 34.80
C ASN A 125 -0.70 6.21 33.29
N GLY A 126 -1.14 5.03 32.85
CA GLY A 126 -1.38 4.73 31.45
C GLY A 126 -0.14 4.26 30.69
N MET A 127 1.01 4.03 31.35
CA MET A 127 2.21 3.49 30.70
C MET A 127 2.08 1.97 30.56
N VAL A 128 2.38 1.40 29.39
CA VAL A 128 2.48 -0.05 29.24
C VAL A 128 3.87 -0.50 29.67
N LYS A 129 3.94 -1.31 30.73
CA LYS A 129 5.16 -2.01 31.15
C LYS A 129 5.20 -3.37 30.46
N SER A 130 6.32 -3.67 29.80
CA SER A 130 6.50 -4.97 29.16
C SER A 130 6.50 -6.10 30.20
N LYS A 131 6.06 -7.30 29.80
CA LYS A 131 6.03 -8.49 30.70
C LYS A 131 7.45 -8.91 31.16
N ASP A 132 8.49 -8.51 30.43
CA ASP A 132 9.89 -8.89 30.69
C ASP A 132 10.73 -7.78 31.33
N GLY A 133 10.13 -6.63 31.70
CA GLY A 133 10.82 -5.52 32.38
C GLY A 133 11.79 -4.70 31.52
N PHE A 134 12.12 -5.14 30.31
CA PHE A 134 12.84 -4.34 29.33
C PHE A 134 11.86 -3.41 28.62
N GLN A 135 12.10 -2.09 28.67
CA GLN A 135 11.44 -1.14 27.77
C GLN A 135 11.49 -1.68 26.34
N PHE A 136 10.46 -1.38 25.54
CA PHE A 136 10.25 -1.84 24.17
C PHE A 136 11.38 -1.34 23.23
N ASP A 137 12.57 -1.93 23.37
CA ASP A 137 13.81 -1.40 22.82
C ASP A 137 14.11 -2.06 21.46
N TRP A 138 14.27 -1.21 20.43
CA TRP A 138 15.05 -1.36 19.19
C TRP A 138 14.74 -2.37 18.08
N ASN A 139 13.74 -3.27 18.15
CA ASN A 139 13.44 -4.21 17.03
C ASN A 139 12.33 -3.78 16.05
N PHE A 140 12.06 -2.48 15.96
CA PHE A 140 11.05 -1.88 15.07
C PHE A 140 11.13 -2.37 13.62
N GLY A 141 12.34 -2.46 13.05
CA GLY A 141 12.51 -2.97 11.69
C GLY A 141 12.07 -4.42 11.51
N LYS A 142 12.46 -5.31 12.44
CA LYS A 142 12.07 -6.72 12.41
C LYS A 142 10.57 -6.90 12.58
N LYS A 143 9.97 -6.23 13.58
CA LYS A 143 8.51 -6.26 13.81
C LYS A 143 7.75 -5.72 12.61
N SER A 144 8.22 -4.63 12.01
CA SER A 144 7.63 -4.07 10.80
C SER A 144 7.58 -5.10 9.68
N MET A 145 8.71 -5.78 9.43
CA MET A 145 8.76 -6.80 8.37
C MET A 145 7.93 -8.04 8.70
N GLN A 146 7.77 -8.43 9.98
CA GLN A 146 6.84 -9.51 10.36
C GLN A 146 5.38 -9.15 10.09
N ILE A 147 4.97 -7.92 10.41
CA ILE A 147 3.61 -7.42 10.12
C ILE A 147 3.40 -7.33 8.61
N VAL A 148 4.35 -6.74 7.88
CA VAL A 148 4.29 -6.64 6.41
C VAL A 148 4.20 -8.01 5.76
N ASP A 149 4.99 -8.98 6.23
CA ASP A 149 4.96 -10.35 5.72
C ASP A 149 3.59 -10.99 5.92
N PHE A 150 3.04 -10.91 7.14
CA PHE A 150 1.71 -11.42 7.46
C PHE A 150 0.61 -10.74 6.62
N MET A 151 0.63 -9.41 6.53
CA MET A 151 -0.39 -8.66 5.80
C MET A 151 -0.36 -8.96 4.30
N THR A 152 0.83 -9.07 3.71
CA THR A 152 0.97 -9.26 2.25
C THR A 152 0.87 -10.73 1.83
N ASN A 153 1.50 -11.65 2.56
CA ASN A 153 1.56 -13.07 2.19
C ASN A 153 0.38 -13.88 2.75
N THR A 154 -0.18 -13.49 3.89
CA THR A 154 -1.27 -14.24 4.55
C THR A 154 -2.63 -13.57 4.36
N CYS A 155 -2.67 -12.24 4.42
CA CYS A 155 -3.94 -11.49 4.34
C CYS A 155 -4.25 -10.94 2.94
N GLY A 156 -3.29 -10.96 2.01
CA GLY A 156 -3.46 -10.45 0.63
C GLY A 156 -3.51 -8.93 0.50
N TRP A 157 -3.22 -8.19 1.57
CA TRP A 157 -3.20 -6.72 1.55
C TRP A 157 -1.93 -6.21 0.88
N GLY A 158 -2.04 -5.14 0.09
CA GLY A 158 -0.88 -4.53 -0.56
C GLY A 158 -0.17 -3.57 0.37
N PHE A 159 1.08 -3.84 0.73
CA PHE A 159 1.90 -2.89 1.48
C PHE A 159 2.25 -1.68 0.61
N GLN A 160 1.99 -0.47 1.10
CA GLN A 160 2.22 0.77 0.36
C GLN A 160 3.44 1.53 0.83
N LEU A 161 3.53 1.75 2.14
CA LEU A 161 4.61 2.52 2.74
C LEU A 161 4.77 2.20 4.21
N CYS A 162 5.98 2.43 4.68
CA CYS A 162 6.35 2.45 6.07
C CYS A 162 6.85 3.85 6.40
N ASP A 163 6.55 4.30 7.59
CA ASP A 163 7.04 5.56 8.10
C ASP A 163 7.25 5.45 9.60
N GLY A 164 8.07 6.31 10.16
CA GLY A 164 8.21 6.40 11.60
C GLY A 164 8.72 7.76 12.03
N SER A 165 8.65 7.99 13.33
CA SER A 165 9.07 9.24 13.95
C SER A 165 9.59 8.97 15.35
N ASN A 166 10.42 9.89 15.86
CA ASN A 166 10.81 9.90 17.26
C ASN A 166 10.12 11.09 17.93
N PHE A 167 9.58 10.86 19.12
CA PHE A 167 8.85 11.86 19.88
C PHE A 167 9.24 11.86 21.35
N GLY A 168 8.78 12.88 22.06
CA GLY A 168 9.17 13.11 23.43
C GLY A 168 10.55 13.76 23.51
N ARG A 169 10.95 14.14 24.72
CA ARG A 169 12.15 14.95 24.92
C ARG A 169 13.39 14.24 24.36
N TYR A 170 13.99 14.86 23.34
CA TYR A 170 15.17 14.36 22.60
C TYR A 170 14.92 13.09 21.76
N GLY A 171 13.66 12.80 21.41
CA GLY A 171 13.30 11.61 20.63
C GLY A 171 13.36 10.32 21.47
N SER A 172 12.98 10.41 22.74
CA SER A 172 13.06 9.31 23.70
C SER A 172 12.08 8.16 23.43
N HIS A 173 11.08 8.39 22.58
CA HIS A 173 10.13 7.38 22.15
C HIS A 173 10.15 7.24 20.63
N LYS A 174 9.82 6.05 20.13
CA LYS A 174 9.72 5.75 18.70
C LYS A 174 8.29 5.39 18.33
N GLU A 175 7.89 5.79 17.14
CA GLU A 175 6.64 5.41 16.48
C GLU A 175 6.95 4.85 15.10
N GLN A 176 6.16 3.87 14.67
CA GLN A 176 6.16 3.33 13.33
C GLN A 176 4.74 3.19 12.82
N GLN A 177 4.52 3.61 11.57
CA GLN A 177 3.29 3.51 10.83
C GLN A 177 3.50 2.60 9.62
N LEU A 178 2.61 1.64 9.40
CA LEU A 178 2.62 0.73 8.27
C LEU A 178 1.28 0.86 7.55
N LYS A 179 1.32 1.27 6.29
CA LYS A 179 0.13 1.48 5.49
C LYS A 179 -0.08 0.34 4.49
N PHE A 180 -1.32 -0.12 4.45
CA PHE A 180 -1.79 -1.15 3.53
C PHE A 180 -2.97 -0.64 2.72
N ARG A 181 -3.01 -1.05 1.45
CA ARG A 181 -4.18 -0.95 0.59
C ARG A 181 -4.88 -2.30 0.62
N ALA A 182 -6.20 -2.26 0.59
CA ALA A 182 -7.01 -3.46 0.55
C ALA A 182 -6.59 -4.46 -0.53
N PRO A 183 -6.87 -5.75 -0.33
CA PRO A 183 -6.51 -6.79 -1.28
C PRO A 183 -7.00 -6.45 -2.67
N HIS A 184 -6.05 -6.37 -3.59
CA HIS A 184 -6.31 -6.23 -5.00
C HIS A 184 -5.83 -7.49 -5.69
N PRO A 185 -6.58 -8.03 -6.64
CA PRO A 185 -6.13 -9.11 -7.51
C PRO A 185 -4.66 -9.04 -7.97
N LEU A 186 -4.23 -7.85 -8.40
CA LEU A 186 -2.87 -7.60 -8.87
C LEU A 186 -1.81 -7.36 -7.78
N ASN A 187 -2.19 -7.33 -6.49
CA ASN A 187 -1.21 -7.29 -5.42
C ASN A 187 -0.55 -8.66 -5.33
N PHE A 188 0.55 -8.84 -6.06
CA PHE A 188 1.33 -10.05 -5.97
C PHE A 188 1.89 -10.23 -4.56
N ILE A 189 1.92 -11.49 -4.11
CA ILE A 189 2.71 -11.87 -2.95
C ILE A 189 4.17 -11.66 -3.32
N ALA A 190 4.76 -10.60 -2.78
CA ALA A 190 6.13 -10.21 -3.05
C ALA A 190 6.92 -10.14 -1.73
N PRO A 191 8.13 -10.72 -1.67
CA PRO A 191 9.03 -10.56 -0.54
C PRO A 191 9.40 -9.09 -0.32
N HIS A 192 9.52 -8.71 0.95
CA HIS A 192 9.94 -7.38 1.37
C HIS A 192 11.20 -7.48 2.23
N ILE A 193 12.07 -6.47 2.12
CA ILE A 193 13.18 -6.27 3.04
C ILE A 193 13.24 -4.82 3.49
N MET A 194 13.65 -4.61 4.73
CA MET A 194 13.99 -3.32 5.29
C MET A 194 15.49 -3.24 5.55
N ILE A 195 16.10 -2.13 5.14
CA ILE A 195 17.49 -1.77 5.42
C ILE A 195 17.48 -0.48 6.24
N GLU A 196 18.04 -0.53 7.43
CA GLU A 196 18.14 0.59 8.35
C GLU A 196 19.60 1.08 8.43
N LEU A 197 19.86 2.32 8.01
CA LEU A 197 21.16 2.99 8.14
C LEU A 197 21.14 3.84 9.41
N ARG A 198 21.83 3.42 10.46
CA ARG A 198 21.80 4.08 11.78
C ARG A 198 23.13 4.74 12.12
N HIS A 199 23.17 6.06 12.09
CA HIS A 199 24.30 6.86 12.56
C HIS A 199 24.13 7.20 14.05
N VAL A 200 24.24 6.16 14.88
CA VAL A 200 24.31 6.26 16.35
C VAL A 200 25.67 5.69 16.78
N GLY A 201 26.44 6.45 17.56
CA GLY A 201 27.80 6.07 17.94
C GLY A 201 28.72 5.89 16.72
N ALA A 202 29.28 4.69 16.56
CA ALA A 202 30.21 4.38 15.45
C ALA A 202 29.54 4.23 14.08
N GLY A 203 28.21 4.04 14.02
CA GLY A 203 27.46 3.76 12.79
C GLY A 203 27.18 2.27 12.59
N SER A 204 25.94 1.92 12.23
CA SER A 204 25.52 0.54 11.99
C SER A 204 24.49 0.42 10.87
N ILE A 205 24.42 -0.76 10.27
CA ILE A 205 23.40 -1.14 9.28
C ILE A 205 22.63 -2.33 9.85
N LYS A 206 21.31 -2.31 9.75
CA LYS A 206 20.46 -3.45 10.08
C LYS A 206 19.63 -3.85 8.87
N VAL A 207 19.47 -5.15 8.65
CA VAL A 207 18.63 -5.71 7.59
C VAL A 207 17.59 -6.63 8.21
N SER A 208 16.33 -6.47 7.83
CA SER A 208 15.22 -7.34 8.26
C SER A 208 14.38 -7.74 7.06
N GLY A 209 13.84 -8.96 7.03
CA GLY A 209 12.96 -9.45 5.95
C GLY A 209 13.47 -10.72 5.27
N ARG A 210 12.68 -11.25 4.33
CA ARG A 210 12.95 -12.54 3.68
C ARG A 210 14.23 -12.48 2.83
N ASN A 211 15.01 -13.56 2.85
CA ASN A 211 16.14 -13.74 1.95
C ASN A 211 15.68 -14.28 0.59
N GLU A 212 15.15 -13.41 -0.25
CA GLU A 212 14.76 -13.75 -1.63
C GLU A 212 15.94 -13.56 -2.59
N ASP A 213 16.10 -14.45 -3.59
CA ASP A 213 17.18 -14.38 -4.59
C ASP A 213 18.61 -14.22 -4.02
N GLY A 214 18.84 -14.72 -2.80
CA GLY A 214 20.12 -14.59 -2.09
C GLY A 214 20.48 -13.14 -1.74
N ILE A 215 19.50 -12.24 -1.64
CA ILE A 215 19.73 -10.80 -1.39
C ILE A 215 20.55 -10.52 -0.14
N HIS A 216 20.45 -11.36 0.90
CA HIS A 216 21.27 -11.20 2.11
C HIS A 216 22.77 -11.30 1.81
N GLY A 217 23.17 -12.28 1.00
CA GLY A 217 24.57 -12.46 0.58
C GLY A 217 25.05 -11.34 -0.34
N LYS A 218 24.19 -10.87 -1.26
CA LYS A 218 24.48 -9.74 -2.15
C LYS A 218 24.72 -8.44 -1.36
N LEU A 219 23.86 -8.14 -0.39
CA LEU A 219 24.02 -6.99 0.51
C LEU A 219 25.29 -7.09 1.35
N ALA A 220 25.55 -8.25 1.96
CA ALA A 220 26.75 -8.46 2.77
C ALA A 220 28.03 -8.23 1.96
N ALA A 221 28.09 -8.78 0.74
CA ALA A 221 29.22 -8.59 -0.17
C ALA A 221 29.39 -7.11 -0.58
N TRP A 222 28.29 -6.44 -0.93
CA TRP A 222 28.32 -5.03 -1.33
C TRP A 222 28.70 -4.10 -0.18
N PHE A 223 28.11 -4.25 1.01
CA PHE A 223 28.47 -3.43 2.18
C PHE A 223 29.93 -3.61 2.57
N THR A 224 30.44 -4.84 2.54
CA THR A 224 31.86 -5.11 2.83
C THR A 224 32.77 -4.46 1.79
N LYS A 225 32.47 -4.64 0.49
CA LYS A 225 33.29 -4.11 -0.61
C LYS A 225 33.26 -2.57 -0.69
N THR A 226 32.08 -1.97 -0.58
CA THR A 226 31.85 -0.54 -0.87
C THR A 226 32.09 0.33 0.36
N TRP A 227 31.76 -0.17 1.56
CA TRP A 227 31.77 0.62 2.80
C TRP A 227 32.68 0.08 3.90
N ASP A 228 33.49 -0.96 3.62
CA ASP A 228 34.31 -1.67 4.62
C ASP A 228 33.48 -2.10 5.85
N ALA A 229 32.25 -2.51 5.59
CA ALA A 229 31.31 -2.92 6.63
C ALA A 229 31.73 -4.26 7.23
N LYS A 230 31.61 -4.40 8.55
CA LYS A 230 31.92 -5.64 9.27
C LYS A 230 30.65 -6.24 9.85
N GLN A 231 30.26 -7.42 9.35
CA GLN A 231 29.11 -8.14 9.88
C GLN A 231 29.38 -8.63 11.31
N LEU A 232 28.39 -8.52 12.19
CA LEU A 232 28.47 -9.04 13.54
C LEU A 232 28.17 -10.55 13.56
N ALA A 233 29.12 -11.36 14.08
CA ALA A 233 28.99 -12.81 14.13
C ALA A 233 27.97 -13.32 15.18
N ASN A 234 27.82 -12.61 16.30
CA ASN A 234 26.95 -13.00 17.43
C ASN A 234 25.80 -12.02 17.64
N GLN A 235 25.03 -11.76 16.59
CA GLN A 235 23.87 -10.86 16.67
C GLN A 235 22.64 -11.55 17.28
N ASP A 236 21.77 -10.78 17.91
CA ASP A 236 20.48 -11.25 18.40
C ASP A 236 19.41 -11.16 17.29
N LEU A 237 18.98 -12.31 16.77
CA LEU A 237 18.03 -12.43 15.67
C LEU A 237 16.62 -11.92 16.02
N ARG A 238 16.33 -11.65 17.30
CA ARG A 238 15.09 -10.97 17.72
C ARG A 238 15.02 -9.52 17.25
N PHE A 239 16.17 -8.92 16.88
CA PHE A 239 16.26 -7.50 16.53
C PHE A 239 16.32 -7.23 15.03
N CYS A 240 17.03 -8.07 14.27
CA CYS A 240 17.18 -7.98 12.82
C CYS A 240 17.83 -9.26 12.27
N ASP A 241 17.76 -9.45 10.96
CA ASP A 241 18.30 -10.62 10.25
C ASP A 241 19.81 -10.49 9.94
N MET A 242 20.32 -9.26 9.74
CA MET A 242 21.76 -8.98 9.64
C MET A 242 22.12 -7.63 10.26
N THR A 243 23.31 -7.55 10.84
CA THR A 243 23.86 -6.33 11.45
C THR A 243 25.29 -6.13 11.01
N PHE A 244 25.62 -4.91 10.60
CA PHE A 244 26.97 -4.51 10.22
C PHE A 244 27.39 -3.26 10.98
N ASN A 245 28.66 -3.20 11.36
CA ASN A 245 29.30 -1.96 11.80
C ASN A 245 29.94 -1.26 10.59
N VAL A 246 29.80 0.06 10.51
CA VAL A 246 30.35 0.87 9.42
C VAL A 246 30.99 2.14 9.97
N LYS A 247 31.99 2.69 9.27
CA LYS A 247 32.62 3.97 9.62
C LYS A 247 32.40 5.07 8.58
N CYS A 248 31.68 4.76 7.51
CA CYS A 248 31.50 5.64 6.35
C CYS A 248 30.41 6.72 6.56
N PHE A 249 29.65 6.63 7.66
CA PHE A 249 28.69 7.64 8.08
C PHE A 249 29.43 8.79 8.75
N LYS A 250 29.18 10.00 8.27
CA LYS A 250 29.88 11.22 8.64
C LYS A 250 28.87 12.29 9.03
N ARG A 251 29.28 13.16 9.96
CA ARG A 251 28.55 14.35 10.39
C ARG A 251 29.51 15.52 10.51
N ARG A 252 29.03 16.74 10.28
CA ARG A 252 29.81 17.96 10.55
C ARG A 252 28.92 19.08 11.10
N GLY A 253 29.54 19.98 11.85
CA GLY A 253 28.85 21.10 12.48
C GLY A 253 27.81 20.68 13.53
N VAL A 254 26.96 21.65 13.91
CA VAL A 254 25.92 21.50 14.96
C VAL A 254 24.49 21.57 14.40
N GLN A 255 24.37 21.62 13.07
CA GLN A 255 23.09 21.78 12.34
C GLN A 255 22.56 20.44 11.80
N GLY A 256 23.10 19.33 12.30
CA GLY A 256 22.69 17.99 11.90
C GLY A 256 23.09 17.59 10.48
N GLU A 257 24.04 18.31 9.86
CA GLU A 257 24.57 17.99 8.54
C GLU A 257 25.33 16.66 8.57
N ASN A 258 25.03 15.78 7.61
CA ASN A 258 25.53 14.41 7.55
C ASN A 258 25.49 13.88 6.11
N ASN A 259 26.11 12.73 5.87
CA ASN A 259 26.16 12.13 4.53
C ASN A 259 25.16 10.97 4.33
N LEU A 260 24.16 10.78 5.20
CA LEU A 260 23.21 9.67 5.08
C LEU A 260 22.35 9.80 3.82
N GLY A 261 22.00 11.00 3.37
CA GLY A 261 21.30 11.19 2.09
C GLY A 261 22.08 10.60 0.93
N LEU A 262 23.38 10.89 0.85
CA LEU A 262 24.29 10.32 -0.15
C LEU A 262 24.40 8.79 -0.03
N ARG A 263 24.60 8.27 1.19
CA ARG A 263 24.68 6.82 1.44
C ARG A 263 23.39 6.08 1.12
N THR A 264 22.27 6.74 1.37
CA THR A 264 20.94 6.23 1.06
C THR A 264 20.80 6.00 -0.44
N MET A 265 21.17 6.99 -1.26
CA MET A 265 21.07 6.85 -2.71
C MET A 265 21.97 5.73 -3.25
N GLN A 266 23.18 5.55 -2.71
CA GLN A 266 24.05 4.41 -3.07
C GLN A 266 23.39 3.04 -2.84
N VAL A 267 22.65 2.87 -1.73
CA VAL A 267 21.91 1.63 -1.46
C VAL A 267 20.72 1.49 -2.40
N VAL A 268 20.01 2.59 -2.66
CA VAL A 268 18.88 2.60 -3.60
C VAL A 268 19.35 2.16 -4.99
N ASP A 269 20.46 2.69 -5.50
CA ASP A 269 20.99 2.29 -6.80
C ASP A 269 21.42 0.82 -6.84
N PHE A 270 22.14 0.35 -5.81
CA PHE A 270 22.51 -1.06 -5.72
C PHE A 270 21.27 -1.99 -5.74
N MET A 271 20.27 -1.68 -4.92
CA MET A 271 19.07 -2.48 -4.80
C MET A 271 18.22 -2.48 -6.08
N THR A 272 18.06 -1.31 -6.71
CA THR A 272 17.16 -1.15 -7.88
C THR A 272 17.81 -1.56 -9.20
N ARG A 273 19.14 -1.42 -9.34
CA ARG A 273 19.85 -1.66 -10.60
C ARG A 273 20.57 -3.00 -10.63
N GLU A 274 21.25 -3.37 -9.54
CA GLU A 274 22.04 -4.61 -9.50
C GLU A 274 21.24 -5.80 -8.96
N CYS A 275 20.25 -5.54 -8.09
CA CYS A 275 19.47 -6.60 -7.45
C CYS A 275 18.04 -6.74 -8.01
N SER A 276 17.57 -5.78 -8.81
CA SER A 276 16.20 -5.72 -9.34
C SER A 276 15.14 -5.77 -8.24
N TRP A 277 15.24 -4.86 -7.26
CA TRP A 277 14.24 -4.62 -6.21
C TRP A 277 13.67 -3.20 -6.32
N THR A 278 12.39 -3.05 -6.02
CA THR A 278 11.68 -1.76 -6.10
C THR A 278 11.75 -1.02 -4.78
N LEU A 279 12.11 0.27 -4.81
CA LEU A 279 12.04 1.13 -3.62
C LEU A 279 10.59 1.48 -3.29
N LEU A 280 10.10 1.06 -2.12
CA LEU A 280 8.76 1.41 -1.63
C LEU A 280 8.77 2.51 -0.58
N THR A 281 9.83 2.58 0.23
CA THR A 281 9.89 3.51 1.35
C THR A 281 11.32 3.97 1.56
N CYS A 282 11.47 5.24 1.91
CA CYS A 282 12.73 5.86 2.27
C CYS A 282 12.43 6.93 3.30
N ASN A 283 12.44 6.56 4.58
CA ASN A 283 12.12 7.47 5.67
C ASN A 283 13.37 7.81 6.50
N SER A 284 13.38 9.00 7.11
CA SER A 284 14.46 9.52 7.95
C SER A 284 13.94 9.86 9.33
N HIS A 285 14.73 9.53 10.36
CA HIS A 285 14.45 9.85 11.75
C HIS A 285 15.64 10.51 12.39
N ASN A 286 15.37 11.44 13.31
CA ASN A 286 16.38 12.13 14.11
C ASN A 286 16.11 11.92 15.60
N SER A 287 17.16 11.66 16.37
CA SER A 287 17.14 11.61 17.83
C SER A 287 18.34 12.35 18.41
N GLY A 288 18.40 12.42 19.74
CA GLY A 288 19.47 13.12 20.44
C GLY A 288 19.14 14.58 20.68
N TRP A 289 20.05 15.28 21.35
CA TRP A 289 19.77 16.61 21.91
C TRP A 289 19.56 17.69 20.83
N THR A 290 20.21 17.51 19.69
CA THR A 290 20.22 18.39 18.52
C THR A 290 19.76 17.69 17.23
N GLY A 291 19.27 16.45 17.32
CA GLY A 291 19.03 15.62 16.13
C GLY A 291 20.32 15.10 15.51
N GLU A 292 21.36 14.90 16.33
CA GLU A 292 22.69 14.43 15.92
C GLU A 292 22.77 12.92 15.66
N GLU A 293 21.81 12.17 16.19
CA GLU A 293 21.63 10.76 15.91
C GLU A 293 20.61 10.62 14.79
N ARG A 294 20.95 9.86 13.75
CA ARG A 294 20.11 9.74 12.57
C ARG A 294 19.93 8.32 12.13
N GLU A 295 18.76 8.06 11.59
CA GLU A 295 18.39 6.77 11.05
C GLU A 295 17.68 6.97 9.71
N GLN A 296 18.03 6.14 8.73
CA GLN A 296 17.28 6.03 7.48
C GLN A 296 16.71 4.63 7.36
N GLN A 297 15.40 4.49 7.18
CA GLN A 297 14.73 3.23 6.91
C GLN A 297 14.35 3.14 5.43
N LEU A 298 14.86 2.13 4.75
CA LEU A 298 14.58 1.83 3.35
C LEU A 298 13.80 0.53 3.29
N VAL A 299 12.65 0.51 2.63
CA VAL A 299 11.92 -0.74 2.36
C VAL A 299 11.91 -0.99 0.87
N PHE A 300 12.33 -2.19 0.51
CA PHE A 300 12.35 -2.68 -0.86
C PHE A 300 11.40 -3.86 -0.99
N ARG A 301 10.73 -3.95 -2.14
CA ARG A 301 9.89 -5.08 -2.51
C ARG A 301 10.47 -5.78 -3.73
N LYS A 302 10.44 -7.11 -3.69
CA LYS A 302 10.88 -7.91 -4.83
C LYS A 302 9.72 -8.06 -5.80
N ASP A 303 9.65 -7.10 -6.71
CA ASP A 303 8.69 -7.13 -7.80
C ASP A 303 9.41 -7.49 -9.08
N HIS A 304 9.05 -8.60 -9.72
CA HIS A 304 9.60 -8.95 -11.02
C HIS A 304 9.18 -7.95 -12.14
N HIS A 305 8.32 -6.97 -11.84
CA HIS A 305 7.63 -6.13 -12.82
C HIS A 305 7.81 -4.62 -12.63
N LEU A 306 8.38 -4.19 -11.49
CA LEU A 306 8.38 -2.79 -11.08
C LEU A 306 9.79 -2.23 -10.99
N GLN A 307 10.03 -1.20 -11.78
CA GLN A 307 11.15 -0.28 -11.57
C GLN A 307 12.53 -0.94 -11.55
N GLN A 308 12.84 -1.76 -12.57
CA GLN A 308 14.23 -2.21 -12.76
C GLN A 308 15.04 -1.07 -13.40
N GLY A 309 16.16 -0.72 -12.77
CA GLY A 309 17.11 0.23 -13.34
C GLY A 309 16.66 1.70 -13.40
N GLN A 310 15.60 2.09 -12.68
CA GLN A 310 15.16 3.49 -12.65
C GLN A 310 16.19 4.39 -11.95
N GLN A 311 16.30 5.62 -12.45
CA GLN A 311 17.11 6.65 -11.81
C GLN A 311 16.31 7.28 -10.67
N HIS A 312 16.96 7.43 -9.53
CA HIS A 312 16.37 8.06 -8.35
C HIS A 312 17.23 9.23 -7.90
N ILE A 313 16.59 10.31 -7.46
CA ILE A 313 17.27 11.41 -6.79
C ILE A 313 16.55 11.79 -5.50
N MET A 314 17.28 12.39 -4.57
CA MET A 314 16.74 12.94 -3.33
C MET A 314 17.13 14.41 -3.21
N VAL A 315 16.15 15.27 -2.94
CA VAL A 315 16.35 16.68 -2.58
C VAL A 315 15.94 16.86 -1.13
N GLU A 316 16.84 17.38 -0.30
CA GLU A 316 16.60 17.64 1.11
C GLU A 316 16.48 19.14 1.34
N TYR A 317 15.30 19.58 1.77
CA TYR A 317 15.07 20.94 2.26
C TYR A 317 15.41 21.01 3.73
N ARG A 318 16.31 21.93 4.10
CA ARG A 318 16.77 22.13 5.46
C ARG A 318 16.51 23.58 5.85
N ASP A 319 15.59 23.81 6.80
CA ASP A 319 15.25 25.15 7.29
C ASP A 319 16.38 25.82 8.11
N PHE A 320 17.54 25.17 8.16
CA PHE A 320 18.83 25.73 8.52
C PHE A 320 19.42 26.67 7.46
N GLY A 321 18.77 26.79 6.30
CA GLY A 321 19.14 27.74 5.25
C GLY A 321 19.86 27.11 4.05
N PHE A 322 19.71 25.80 3.86
CA PHE A 322 20.34 25.12 2.73
C PHE A 322 19.49 23.99 2.15
N ILE A 323 19.86 23.57 0.96
CA ILE A 323 19.27 22.45 0.21
C ILE A 323 20.40 21.49 -0.18
N GLU A 324 20.15 20.20 -0.06
CA GLU A 324 21.09 19.15 -0.46
C GLU A 324 20.46 18.30 -1.56
N VAL A 325 21.24 17.90 -2.56
CA VAL A 325 20.79 17.03 -3.65
C VAL A 325 21.72 15.82 -3.70
N ASN A 326 21.12 14.63 -3.74
CA ASN A 326 21.79 13.33 -3.75
C ASN A 326 21.25 12.46 -4.90
N GLY A 327 22.07 11.54 -5.41
CA GLY A 327 21.72 10.63 -6.50
C GLY A 327 22.05 11.17 -7.91
N LEU A 328 22.93 12.16 -8.05
CA LEU A 328 23.19 12.82 -9.34
C LEU A 328 24.25 12.14 -10.22
N HIS A 329 25.02 11.19 -9.69
CA HIS A 329 26.14 10.53 -10.38
C HIS A 329 25.81 9.95 -11.78
N ASP A 330 24.56 9.59 -12.05
CA ASP A 330 24.09 9.24 -13.40
C ASP A 330 22.89 10.05 -13.90
N ALA A 331 22.42 11.02 -13.10
CA ALA A 331 21.32 11.92 -13.41
C ALA A 331 21.85 13.35 -13.64
N GLY A 332 22.97 13.47 -14.37
CA GLY A 332 23.65 14.75 -14.57
C GLY A 332 22.82 15.80 -15.32
N ASP A 333 21.91 15.36 -16.21
CA ASP A 333 21.01 16.23 -16.97
C ASP A 333 20.03 17.00 -16.06
N ILE A 334 19.47 16.33 -15.05
CA ILE A 334 18.56 16.95 -14.09
C ILE A 334 19.32 17.83 -13.09
N GLY A 335 20.57 17.51 -12.78
CA GLY A 335 21.45 18.36 -11.97
C GLY A 335 21.57 19.77 -12.55
N ALA A 336 21.90 19.90 -13.83
CA ALA A 336 22.01 21.20 -14.50
C ALA A 336 20.66 21.96 -14.58
N LYS A 337 19.55 21.24 -14.71
CA LYS A 337 18.21 21.83 -14.71
C LYS A 337 17.81 22.34 -13.32
N LEU A 338 18.17 21.63 -12.26
CA LEU A 338 17.99 22.05 -10.87
C LEU A 338 18.80 23.32 -10.56
N ASP A 339 20.04 23.43 -11.07
CA ASP A 339 20.83 24.67 -10.95
C ASP A 339 20.03 25.87 -11.48
N GLY A 340 19.49 25.76 -12.70
CA GLY A 340 18.67 26.80 -13.29
C GLY A 340 17.40 27.12 -12.50
N PHE A 341 16.75 26.11 -11.90
CA PHE A 341 15.57 26.28 -11.06
C PHE A 341 15.88 27.03 -9.75
N PHE A 342 16.99 26.67 -9.09
CA PHE A 342 17.39 27.31 -7.83
C PHE A 342 17.94 28.72 -8.04
N VAL A 343 18.75 28.95 -9.07
CA VAL A 343 19.31 30.29 -9.37
C VAL A 343 18.21 31.33 -9.61
N ARG A 344 17.11 30.96 -10.31
CA ARG A 344 15.94 31.84 -10.50
C ARG A 344 15.24 32.26 -9.21
N GLN A 345 15.50 31.55 -8.11
CA GLN A 345 14.96 31.84 -6.78
C GLN A 345 16.00 32.50 -5.86
N ASN A 346 17.11 33.00 -6.42
CA ASN A 346 18.23 33.58 -5.67
C ASN A 346 18.88 32.60 -4.68
N ILE A 347 18.80 31.30 -4.97
CA ILE A 347 19.48 30.23 -4.25
C ILE A 347 20.84 30.01 -4.93
N LYS A 348 21.91 29.91 -4.14
CA LYS A 348 23.30 29.86 -4.63
C LYS A 348 23.95 28.53 -4.31
N GLU A 349 24.56 27.89 -5.29
CA GLU A 349 25.37 26.69 -5.06
C GLU A 349 26.53 26.97 -4.10
N GLN A 350 26.77 26.02 -3.21
CA GLN A 350 27.87 26.01 -2.26
C GLN A 350 28.79 24.84 -2.61
N ASN A 351 30.07 25.16 -2.86
CA ASN A 351 31.09 24.15 -3.09
C ASN A 351 31.77 23.80 -1.77
N ASP A 352 31.65 22.55 -1.36
CA ASP A 352 32.30 22.02 -0.17
C ASP A 352 33.52 21.17 -0.53
N ALA A 353 34.60 21.30 0.24
CA ALA A 353 35.80 20.49 0.04
C ALA A 353 35.59 19.00 0.36
N GLU A 354 34.68 18.68 1.28
CA GLU A 354 34.26 17.32 1.60
C GLU A 354 32.81 17.10 1.19
N MET A 355 32.57 16.04 0.42
CA MET A 355 31.28 15.71 -0.18
C MET A 355 30.37 14.99 0.83
N PHE A 356 29.33 15.69 1.28
CA PHE A 356 28.24 15.16 2.13
C PHE A 356 26.98 14.87 1.33
N CYS A 357 26.82 15.57 0.21
CA CYS A 357 25.81 15.40 -0.82
C CYS A 357 26.45 15.67 -2.19
N ASP A 358 25.76 15.35 -3.28
CA ASP A 358 26.30 15.59 -4.64
C ASP A 358 26.33 17.09 -4.98
N LYS A 359 25.31 17.84 -4.54
CA LYS A 359 25.26 19.30 -4.65
C LYS A 359 24.62 19.92 -3.41
N LYS A 360 25.15 21.06 -2.99
CA LYS A 360 24.62 21.85 -1.88
C LYS A 360 24.30 23.27 -2.32
N TYR A 361 23.24 23.85 -1.77
CA TYR A 361 22.83 25.21 -2.08
C TYR A 361 22.44 25.98 -0.82
N ASN A 362 22.80 27.26 -0.77
CA ASN A 362 22.35 28.21 0.25
C ASN A 362 21.09 28.94 -0.21
N VAL A 363 20.08 28.97 0.65
CA VAL A 363 18.82 29.68 0.36
C VAL A 363 18.84 31.09 0.94
N PRO A 364 18.16 32.06 0.32
CA PRO A 364 18.06 33.41 0.87
C PRO A 364 17.22 33.44 2.16
N SER A 365 17.43 34.47 2.98
CA SER A 365 16.61 34.70 4.17
C SER A 365 15.12 34.77 3.81
N GLY A 366 14.25 34.17 4.63
CA GLY A 366 12.82 34.11 4.39
C GLY A 366 12.36 33.10 3.33
N PHE A 367 13.26 32.36 2.67
CA PHE A 367 12.88 31.31 1.71
C PHE A 367 11.99 30.24 2.36
N PHE A 368 12.44 29.75 3.52
CA PHE A 368 11.64 28.95 4.44
C PHE A 368 10.94 29.89 5.42
N TYR A 369 9.63 30.06 5.23
CA TYR A 369 8.77 30.82 6.14
C TYR A 369 8.67 30.09 7.47
N LEU A 370 8.85 30.83 8.57
CA LEU A 370 8.63 30.37 9.94
C LEU A 370 7.94 31.50 10.71
N GLU A 371 6.75 31.25 11.27
CA GLU A 371 5.92 32.30 11.93
C GLU A 371 6.64 33.01 13.10
N TRP A 372 7.68 32.39 13.70
CA TRP A 372 8.44 32.98 14.81
C TRP A 372 9.47 34.06 14.41
N GLN A 373 9.92 34.12 13.15
CA GLN A 373 10.98 35.07 12.74
C GLN A 373 10.62 36.55 13.04
N ASP A 374 9.32 36.87 13.09
CA ASP A 374 8.82 38.22 13.37
C ASP A 374 8.48 38.48 14.85
N LYS A 375 8.62 37.48 15.74
CA LYS A 375 8.23 37.58 17.17
C LYS A 375 9.19 36.79 18.09
N PRO A 376 10.30 37.40 18.56
CA PRO A 376 11.36 36.73 19.32
C PRO A 376 10.88 36.02 20.61
N ASN A 377 9.76 36.48 21.19
CA ASN A 377 9.16 35.96 22.42
C ASN A 377 7.78 35.29 22.20
N ALA A 378 7.33 35.10 20.96
CA ALA A 378 6.06 34.43 20.70
C ALA A 378 6.17 32.93 20.96
N VAL A 379 5.07 32.38 21.49
CA VAL A 379 4.84 30.94 21.63
C VAL A 379 5.15 30.24 20.30
N LEU A 380 5.95 29.17 20.40
CA LEU A 380 6.45 28.33 19.33
C LEU A 380 5.35 27.98 18.32
N SER A 381 5.58 28.23 17.03
CA SER A 381 4.65 27.83 15.96
C SER A 381 5.36 27.00 14.90
N PRO A 382 4.94 25.74 14.68
CA PRO A 382 5.45 24.88 13.61
C PRO A 382 4.92 25.26 12.22
N LYS A 383 4.19 26.39 12.06
CA LYS A 383 3.72 26.85 10.75
C LYS A 383 4.91 27.21 9.86
N ASN A 384 4.99 26.53 8.72
CA ASN A 384 6.07 26.67 7.76
C ASN A 384 5.55 26.50 6.33
N ASN A 385 6.30 26.97 5.35
CA ASN A 385 5.95 26.82 3.93
C ASN A 385 6.65 25.63 3.24
N ILE A 386 7.30 24.71 3.97
CA ILE A 386 8.09 23.64 3.35
C ILE A 386 7.19 22.74 2.50
N GLY A 387 5.96 22.44 2.95
CA GLY A 387 4.98 21.70 2.14
C GLY A 387 4.70 22.38 0.79
N LYS A 388 4.52 23.71 0.78
CA LYS A 388 4.33 24.50 -0.44
C LYS A 388 5.56 24.49 -1.33
N ARG A 389 6.76 24.65 -0.77
CA ARG A 389 8.03 24.55 -1.51
C ARG A 389 8.24 23.16 -2.13
N THR A 390 7.85 22.11 -1.41
CA THR A 390 7.89 20.72 -1.92
C THR A 390 7.00 20.57 -3.16
N MET A 391 5.80 21.17 -3.16
CA MET A 391 4.90 21.13 -4.31
C MET A 391 5.46 21.93 -5.50
N GLU A 392 6.08 23.08 -5.26
CA GLU A 392 6.77 23.86 -6.31
C GLU A 392 7.91 23.06 -6.96
N LEU A 393 8.75 22.40 -6.15
CA LEU A 393 9.79 21.51 -6.66
C LEU A 393 9.21 20.32 -7.41
N ALA A 394 8.16 19.69 -6.88
CA ALA A 394 7.55 18.52 -7.52
C ALA A 394 6.97 18.87 -8.89
N ASN A 395 6.29 20.01 -9.03
CA ASN A 395 5.80 20.50 -10.32
C ASN A 395 6.94 20.80 -11.30
N PHE A 396 8.05 21.38 -10.84
CA PHE A 396 9.23 21.56 -11.67
C PHE A 396 9.80 20.23 -12.14
N MET A 397 10.05 19.29 -11.22
CA MET A 397 10.59 17.97 -11.53
C MET A 397 9.70 17.19 -12.52
N ALA A 398 8.38 17.28 -12.33
CA ALA A 398 7.37 16.71 -13.21
C ALA A 398 7.52 17.22 -14.66
N SER A 399 7.71 18.53 -14.85
CA SER A 399 7.99 19.13 -16.17
C SER A 399 9.30 18.65 -16.83
N GLN A 400 10.18 18.00 -16.06
CA GLN A 400 11.44 17.41 -16.53
C GLN A 400 11.37 15.89 -16.69
N GLY A 401 10.17 15.29 -16.60
CA GLY A 401 9.96 13.85 -16.71
C GLY A 401 10.32 13.06 -15.46
N TRP A 402 10.28 13.70 -14.28
CA TRP A 402 10.56 13.07 -12.99
C TRP A 402 9.31 13.08 -12.10
N MET A 403 8.96 11.92 -11.55
CA MET A 403 7.79 11.77 -10.69
C MET A 403 8.17 11.86 -9.22
N LEU A 404 7.36 12.57 -8.44
CA LEU A 404 7.42 12.49 -6.98
C LEU A 404 7.10 11.06 -6.53
N LEU A 405 8.06 10.41 -5.87
CA LEU A 405 7.91 9.04 -5.39
C LEU A 405 7.58 9.01 -3.90
N LEU A 406 8.38 9.68 -3.08
CA LEU A 406 8.26 9.70 -1.62
C LEU A 406 8.54 11.08 -1.07
N CYS A 407 7.95 11.40 0.08
CA CYS A 407 8.23 12.62 0.79
C CYS A 407 8.08 12.41 2.30
N ASN A 408 9.16 12.69 3.03
CA ASN A 408 9.24 12.43 4.46
C ASN A 408 9.80 13.67 5.15
N PHE A 409 9.31 13.96 6.34
CA PHE A 409 9.65 15.16 7.08
C PHE A 409 10.22 14.81 8.44
N GLY A 410 11.25 15.54 8.82
CA GLY A 410 11.98 15.34 10.07
C GLY A 410 11.96 16.59 10.93
N THR A 411 12.09 16.37 12.23
CA THR A 411 12.27 17.44 13.21
C THR A 411 13.66 17.32 13.82
N MET A 412 14.33 18.45 14.01
CA MET A 412 15.60 18.60 14.72
C MET A 412 15.46 19.69 15.76
N TYR A 413 16.42 19.81 16.68
CA TYR A 413 16.42 20.84 17.70
C TYR A 413 17.75 21.60 17.70
N VAL A 414 17.69 22.90 17.93
CA VAL A 414 18.90 23.72 18.14
C VAL A 414 18.96 24.13 19.60
N LYS A 415 20.16 24.04 20.18
CA LYS A 415 20.40 24.47 21.56
C LYS A 415 20.09 25.96 21.70
N ALA A 416 19.06 26.29 22.47
CA ALA A 416 18.70 27.67 22.75
C ALA A 416 19.70 28.34 23.72
N PRO A 417 19.95 29.66 23.58
CA PRO A 417 20.63 30.45 24.60
C PRO A 417 19.91 30.37 25.95
N LYS A 418 20.63 30.60 27.07
CA LYS A 418 20.04 30.61 28.42
C LYS A 418 18.82 31.53 28.48
N GLY A 419 17.65 30.97 28.75
CA GLY A 419 16.40 31.71 28.92
C GLY A 419 15.45 31.68 27.72
N MET A 420 15.84 31.09 26.58
CA MET A 420 15.00 30.94 25.39
C MET A 420 14.52 29.48 25.20
N TYR A 421 13.42 29.29 24.47
CA TYR A 421 12.90 27.98 24.09
C TYR A 421 13.74 27.36 22.96
N ALA A 422 13.96 26.04 22.99
CA ALA A 422 14.57 25.32 21.87
C ALA A 422 13.56 25.22 20.73
N ASN A 423 13.83 25.91 19.62
CA ASN A 423 12.94 25.92 18.46
C ASN A 423 13.16 24.65 17.63
N PRO A 424 12.10 23.94 17.24
CA PRO A 424 12.23 22.86 16.29
C PRO A 424 12.69 23.41 14.95
N LYS A 425 13.65 22.72 14.35
CA LYS A 425 14.09 22.89 12.97
C LYS A 425 13.53 21.76 12.14
N ARG A 426 13.28 22.06 10.87
CA ARG A 426 12.51 21.23 9.95
C ARG A 426 13.38 20.79 8.79
N GLU A 427 13.24 19.53 8.45
CA GLU A 427 13.77 18.98 7.22
C GLU A 427 12.67 18.27 6.42
N GLN A 428 12.83 18.24 5.11
CA GLN A 428 11.96 17.49 4.23
C GLN A 428 12.79 16.84 3.13
N GLN A 429 12.82 15.51 3.13
CA GLN A 429 13.47 14.71 2.12
C GLN A 429 12.46 14.33 1.04
N ILE A 430 12.68 14.81 -0.18
CA ILE A 430 11.79 14.70 -1.33
C ILE A 430 12.47 13.81 -2.35
N LYS A 431 11.88 12.66 -2.65
CA LYS A 431 12.48 11.65 -3.52
C LYS A 431 11.74 11.59 -4.85
N PHE A 432 12.50 11.57 -5.93
CA PHE A 432 11.99 11.51 -7.28
C PHE A 432 12.49 10.26 -7.99
N THR A 433 11.66 9.70 -8.87
CA THR A 433 12.05 8.66 -9.81
C THR A 433 11.85 9.16 -11.24
N LYS A 434 12.71 8.74 -12.17
CA LYS A 434 12.54 9.06 -13.59
C LYS A 434 11.33 8.28 -14.14
N ALA A 435 10.43 8.98 -14.83
CA ALA A 435 9.29 8.34 -15.47
C ALA A 435 9.73 7.37 -16.56
N GLN A 436 9.10 6.20 -16.61
CA GLN A 436 9.27 5.21 -17.67
C GLN A 436 8.53 5.62 -18.94
N ALA A 437 8.86 4.93 -20.05
CA ALA A 437 8.11 5.08 -21.30
C ALA A 437 6.63 4.75 -21.07
N GLY A 438 5.75 5.71 -21.39
CA GLY A 438 4.29 5.60 -21.18
C GLY A 438 3.79 6.22 -19.86
N GLU A 439 4.67 6.49 -18.88
CA GLU A 439 4.26 7.15 -17.63
C GLU A 439 4.12 8.67 -17.82
N LYS A 440 3.04 9.24 -17.28
CA LYS A 440 2.79 10.69 -17.26
C LYS A 440 3.38 11.31 -16.00
N ALA A 441 4.55 11.94 -16.13
CA ALA A 441 5.24 12.56 -15.00
C ALA A 441 4.55 13.84 -14.47
N ASP A 442 3.81 14.52 -15.35
CA ASP A 442 3.23 15.86 -15.19
C ASP A 442 1.80 15.88 -14.63
N LEU A 443 1.34 14.75 -14.11
CA LEU A 443 0.02 14.68 -13.48
C LEU A 443 -0.05 15.57 -12.23
N PRO A 444 -1.12 16.37 -12.07
CA PRO A 444 -1.27 17.29 -10.94
C PRO A 444 -1.18 16.58 -9.58
N LEU A 445 -0.60 17.29 -8.61
CA LEU A 445 -0.48 16.83 -7.23
C LEU A 445 -1.31 17.73 -6.29
N LEU A 446 -1.85 17.12 -5.23
CA LEU A 446 -2.52 17.80 -4.12
C LEU A 446 -1.95 17.30 -2.80
N MET A 447 -1.40 18.19 -2.00
CA MET A 447 -0.91 17.90 -0.66
C MET A 447 -1.94 18.34 0.39
N ILE A 448 -2.26 17.45 1.33
CA ILE A 448 -3.12 17.72 2.48
C ILE A 448 -2.32 17.35 3.73
N GLN A 449 -2.22 18.27 4.69
CA GLN A 449 -1.47 18.07 5.93
C GLN A 449 -2.37 18.29 7.15
N PHE A 450 -2.37 17.34 8.07
CA PHE A 450 -2.92 17.50 9.42
C PHE A 450 -1.81 17.94 10.36
N ARG A 451 -2.10 18.89 11.25
CA ARG A 451 -1.14 19.36 12.27
C ARG A 451 -1.85 19.64 13.58
N THR A 452 -1.20 19.37 14.70
CA THR A 452 -1.50 20.03 15.97
C THR A 452 -0.39 21.00 16.35
N ILE A 453 -0.76 22.06 17.08
CA ILE A 453 0.18 23.04 17.61
C ILE A 453 -0.05 23.16 19.12
N PRO A 454 0.95 22.85 19.96
CA PRO A 454 0.86 23.06 21.39
C PRO A 454 0.76 24.56 21.72
N LEU A 455 -0.17 24.92 22.60
CA LEU A 455 -0.42 26.30 23.03
C LEU A 455 0.17 26.59 24.41
N ASP A 456 0.29 25.59 25.27
CA ASP A 456 0.86 25.73 26.61
C ASP A 456 1.53 24.44 27.10
N ALA A 457 2.19 24.56 28.25
CA ALA A 457 2.88 23.46 28.91
C ALA A 457 1.96 22.38 29.45
N TRP A 458 0.65 22.62 29.52
CA TRP A 458 -0.32 21.72 30.13
C TRP A 458 -1.00 20.79 29.13
N GLY A 459 -0.55 20.83 27.87
CA GLY A 459 -1.07 19.97 26.82
C GLY A 459 -2.29 20.57 26.12
N LYS A 460 -2.54 21.88 26.24
CA LYS A 460 -3.51 22.54 25.36
C LYS A 460 -2.90 22.65 23.96
N TYR A 461 -3.70 22.38 22.92
CA TYR A 461 -3.28 22.51 21.53
C TYR A 461 -4.43 22.99 20.64
N VAL A 462 -4.11 23.30 19.39
CA VAL A 462 -5.06 23.59 18.30
C VAL A 462 -4.75 22.72 17.09
N GLY A 463 -5.78 22.29 16.35
CA GLY A 463 -5.67 21.49 15.14
C GLY A 463 -5.81 22.30 13.86
N PHE A 464 -5.01 21.96 12.84
CA PHE A 464 -5.07 22.57 11.51
C PHE A 464 -5.07 21.52 10.40
N ILE A 465 -5.71 21.88 9.29
CA ILE A 465 -5.63 21.17 8.01
C ILE A 465 -5.14 22.15 6.95
N GLU A 466 -3.98 21.86 6.36
CA GLU A 466 -3.34 22.68 5.34
C GLU A 466 -3.44 21.98 3.99
N ILE A 467 -3.74 22.73 2.93
CA ILE A 467 -3.82 22.19 1.56
C ILE A 467 -2.93 23.03 0.65
N ASN A 468 -2.18 22.34 -0.22
CA ASN A 468 -1.37 22.94 -1.29
C ASN A 468 -1.59 22.17 -2.60
N GLY A 469 -1.82 22.89 -3.69
CA GLY A 469 -2.07 22.28 -5.00
C GLY A 469 -3.23 22.91 -5.77
N GLN A 470 -3.40 22.48 -7.02
CA GLN A 470 -4.41 23.01 -7.92
C GLN A 470 -5.76 22.31 -7.74
N ASP A 471 -6.84 23.01 -8.08
CA ASP A 471 -8.17 22.40 -8.18
C ASP A 471 -8.31 21.62 -9.49
N CYS A 472 -8.15 20.29 -9.41
CA CYS A 472 -8.36 19.40 -10.54
C CYS A 472 -9.56 18.49 -10.28
N GLY A 473 -10.47 18.37 -11.25
CA GLY A 473 -11.68 17.54 -11.11
C GLY A 473 -12.66 18.01 -10.02
N GLY A 474 -12.63 19.31 -9.66
CA GLY A 474 -13.47 19.91 -8.62
C GLY A 474 -13.21 19.35 -7.23
N VAL A 475 -11.96 18.98 -6.94
CA VAL A 475 -11.59 18.31 -5.69
C VAL A 475 -11.72 19.23 -4.48
N LEU A 476 -11.45 20.54 -4.64
CA LEU A 476 -11.43 21.45 -3.50
C LEU A 476 -12.82 21.66 -2.89
N GLU A 477 -13.87 21.76 -3.73
CA GLU A 477 -15.27 21.86 -3.27
C GLU A 477 -15.73 20.59 -2.56
N LYS A 478 -15.41 19.42 -3.14
CA LYS A 478 -15.71 18.11 -2.54
C LYS A 478 -15.01 17.94 -1.19
N LEU A 479 -13.75 18.37 -1.12
CA LEU A 479 -12.95 18.30 0.10
C LEU A 479 -13.45 19.27 1.17
N ASP A 480 -13.80 20.52 0.82
CA ASP A 480 -14.42 21.46 1.76
C ASP A 480 -15.68 20.89 2.41
N SER A 481 -16.58 20.32 1.58
CA SER A 481 -17.80 19.67 2.04
C SER A 481 -17.51 18.48 2.98
N TYR A 482 -16.56 17.63 2.59
CA TYR A 482 -16.11 16.49 3.41
C TYR A 482 -15.53 16.94 4.75
N LEU A 483 -14.59 17.90 4.75
CA LEU A 483 -13.88 18.36 5.94
C LEU A 483 -14.81 19.05 6.93
N LYS A 484 -15.76 19.86 6.47
CA LYS A 484 -16.80 20.47 7.33
C LYS A 484 -17.67 19.41 7.98
N ARG A 485 -18.12 18.42 7.20
CA ARG A 485 -19.02 17.36 7.65
C ARG A 485 -18.36 16.37 8.62
N THR A 486 -17.15 15.92 8.30
CA THR A 486 -16.47 14.84 9.03
C THR A 486 -15.49 15.33 10.08
N MET A 487 -14.80 16.45 9.82
CA MET A 487 -13.71 16.94 10.66
C MET A 487 -14.03 18.27 11.33
N ARG A 488 -15.30 18.73 11.30
CA ARG A 488 -15.74 20.04 11.85
C ARG A 488 -14.81 21.19 11.44
N ALA A 489 -14.25 21.10 10.24
CA ALA A 489 -13.24 22.01 9.76
C ALA A 489 -13.86 23.39 9.49
N ARG A 490 -13.19 24.45 9.99
CA ARG A 490 -13.60 25.83 9.82
C ARG A 490 -12.56 26.56 8.97
N PRO A 491 -12.92 27.10 7.79
CA PRO A 491 -11.97 27.79 6.95
C PRO A 491 -11.40 29.02 7.67
N LYS A 492 -10.12 29.31 7.42
CA LYS A 492 -9.39 30.48 7.93
C LYS A 492 -8.90 31.32 6.76
N ASP A 493 -8.47 32.55 7.05
CA ASP A 493 -7.86 33.43 6.06
C ASP A 493 -6.63 32.77 5.43
N ARG A 494 -6.47 32.97 4.12
CA ARG A 494 -5.39 32.38 3.32
C ARG A 494 -4.02 32.89 3.81
N PRO A 495 -3.19 32.06 4.44
CA PRO A 495 -1.89 32.50 4.93
C PRO A 495 -0.84 32.45 3.81
N PRO A 496 0.35 33.07 3.99
CA PRO A 496 1.41 33.03 2.98
C PRO A 496 2.07 31.65 2.80
N TYR A 497 1.89 30.73 3.76
CA TYR A 497 2.64 29.47 3.82
C TYR A 497 1.88 28.24 3.28
N CYS A 498 0.57 28.35 3.03
CA CYS A 498 -0.21 27.31 2.34
C CYS A 498 -1.29 27.93 1.45
N ASP A 499 -1.94 27.14 0.59
CA ASP A 499 -2.98 27.64 -0.31
C ASP A 499 -4.35 27.73 0.36
N ILE A 500 -4.71 26.76 1.20
CA ILE A 500 -5.95 26.76 1.99
C ILE A 500 -5.64 26.29 3.42
N LEU A 501 -6.29 26.91 4.41
CA LEU A 501 -6.16 26.58 5.81
C LEU A 501 -7.53 26.38 6.45
N TYR A 502 -7.67 25.27 7.18
CA TYR A 502 -8.78 25.04 8.10
C TYR A 502 -8.27 24.89 9.53
N GLU A 503 -9.07 25.32 10.48
CA GLU A 503 -8.93 25.00 11.90
C GLU A 503 -9.92 23.90 12.27
N THR A 504 -9.52 22.96 13.12
CA THR A 504 -10.37 21.86 13.59
C THR A 504 -10.13 21.55 15.06
N ASP A 505 -11.17 21.09 15.74
CA ASP A 505 -11.17 20.65 17.14
C ASP A 505 -11.36 19.13 17.29
N VAL A 506 -11.33 18.37 16.18
CA VAL A 506 -11.58 16.92 16.23
C VAL A 506 -10.34 16.08 16.52
N PHE A 507 -9.15 16.65 16.34
CA PHE A 507 -7.90 15.96 16.66
C PHE A 507 -7.79 15.78 18.17
N ASN A 508 -7.58 14.53 18.58
CA ASN A 508 -7.51 14.15 19.98
C ASN A 508 -6.18 13.43 20.24
N LEU A 509 -5.38 14.00 21.15
CA LEU A 509 -4.10 13.51 21.60
C LEU A 509 -4.19 13.17 23.08
N LYS A 510 -3.88 11.93 23.47
CA LYS A 510 -3.90 11.51 24.88
C LYS A 510 -2.55 11.70 25.54
N GLU A 511 -2.61 12.04 26.82
CA GLU A 511 -1.45 12.06 27.70
C GLU A 511 -1.15 10.64 28.22
N VAL A 512 0.14 10.33 28.36
CA VAL A 512 0.62 9.21 29.17
C VAL A 512 1.40 9.85 30.31
N SER A 513 0.92 9.71 31.56
CA SER A 513 1.52 10.37 32.71
C SER A 513 2.59 9.50 33.36
N SER A 514 3.46 10.05 34.22
CA SER A 514 4.53 9.30 34.87
C SER A 514 4.44 9.32 36.40
N GLU A 515 4.74 8.18 37.03
CA GLU A 515 4.74 7.94 38.48
C GLU A 515 5.87 8.68 39.24
N ASN A 516 6.94 9.11 38.55
CA ASN A 516 8.12 9.72 39.18
C ASN A 516 8.47 11.03 38.47
N GLY A 517 8.56 12.13 39.23
CA GLY A 517 8.82 13.51 38.73
C GLY A 517 10.02 13.69 37.79
N HIS A 518 10.88 12.69 37.61
CA HIS A 518 11.97 12.67 36.62
C HIS A 518 11.50 12.40 35.17
N LEU A 519 10.38 11.70 34.97
CA LEU A 519 9.82 11.38 33.64
C LEU A 519 8.73 12.37 33.20
N GLN A 520 8.29 13.28 34.08
CA GLN A 520 7.41 14.42 33.74
C GLN A 520 8.05 15.34 32.67
N SER A 521 9.33 15.13 32.35
CA SER A 521 10.07 15.79 31.30
C SER A 521 10.11 15.04 29.95
N MET A 522 9.49 13.85 29.80
CA MET A 522 9.59 13.02 28.58
C MET A 522 8.60 13.36 27.46
N GLY A 523 7.59 14.21 27.70
CA GLY A 523 6.68 14.66 26.64
C GLY A 523 5.20 14.43 26.97
N LYS A 524 4.42 15.50 27.16
CA LYS A 524 2.95 15.44 27.20
C LYS A 524 2.39 15.11 25.83
N LEU A 525 1.17 14.56 25.79
CA LEU A 525 0.45 14.19 24.56
C LEU A 525 1.19 13.13 23.71
N ALA A 526 2.05 12.35 24.35
CA ALA A 526 2.87 11.31 23.73
C ALA A 526 2.12 9.97 23.55
N GLY A 527 0.87 9.88 24.00
CA GLY A 527 0.04 8.68 23.93
C GLY A 527 -0.67 8.48 22.60
N GLU A 528 -1.78 7.76 22.68
CA GLU A 528 -2.68 7.48 21.56
C GLU A 528 -3.16 8.76 20.88
N SER A 529 -3.46 8.65 19.58
CA SER A 529 -4.07 9.74 18.82
C SER A 529 -5.09 9.24 17.82
N ASN A 530 -5.99 10.11 17.36
CA ASN A 530 -6.94 9.78 16.30
C ASN A 530 -6.49 10.20 14.89
N PHE A 531 -5.20 10.55 14.73
CA PHE A 531 -4.63 10.94 13.44
C PHE A 531 -4.75 9.82 12.42
N GLY A 532 -4.37 8.59 12.77
CA GLY A 532 -4.48 7.44 11.88
C GLY A 532 -5.90 7.20 11.35
N ARG A 533 -6.91 7.32 12.22
CA ARG A 533 -8.32 7.18 11.85
C ARG A 533 -8.71 8.20 10.79
N TYR A 534 -8.54 9.51 11.05
CA TYR A 534 -8.90 10.54 10.07
C TYR A 534 -8.08 10.45 8.78
N THR A 535 -6.81 10.02 8.90
CA THR A 535 -5.93 9.81 7.75
C THR A 535 -6.48 8.73 6.82
N MET A 536 -6.89 7.58 7.37
CA MET A 536 -7.48 6.51 6.53
C MET A 536 -8.83 6.91 5.96
N ARG A 537 -9.71 7.58 6.74
CA ARG A 537 -11.01 8.05 6.22
C ARG A 537 -10.86 9.07 5.10
N LEU A 538 -9.90 10.00 5.21
CA LEU A 538 -9.60 10.93 4.12
C LEU A 538 -9.04 10.19 2.89
N CYS A 539 -8.19 9.17 3.08
CA CYS A 539 -7.70 8.35 1.97
C CYS A 539 -8.85 7.63 1.26
N ASP A 540 -9.77 7.03 2.01
CA ASP A 540 -10.93 6.34 1.45
C ASP A 540 -11.85 7.29 0.70
N PHE A 541 -12.07 8.50 1.22
CA PHE A 541 -12.79 9.55 0.52
C PHE A 541 -12.11 9.96 -0.80
N MET A 542 -10.82 10.32 -0.75
CA MET A 542 -10.08 10.80 -1.93
C MET A 542 -9.96 9.71 -3.00
N VAL A 543 -9.64 8.48 -2.61
CA VAL A 543 -9.39 7.37 -3.56
C VAL A 543 -10.68 6.68 -3.98
N GLY A 544 -11.63 6.49 -3.07
CA GLY A 544 -12.85 5.72 -3.32
C GLY A 544 -14.06 6.57 -3.75
N HIS A 545 -14.30 7.70 -3.10
CA HIS A 545 -15.50 8.52 -3.31
C HIS A 545 -15.29 9.60 -4.37
N VAL A 546 -14.12 10.27 -4.37
CA VAL A 546 -13.75 11.17 -5.46
C VAL A 546 -13.28 10.37 -6.68
N GLY A 547 -12.56 9.26 -6.47
CA GLY A 547 -12.24 8.25 -7.49
C GLY A 547 -11.13 8.61 -8.48
N THR A 548 -10.87 9.91 -8.68
CA THR A 548 -9.87 10.43 -9.64
C THR A 548 -8.54 10.79 -9.00
N TRP A 549 -8.28 10.36 -7.77
CA TRP A 549 -7.06 10.68 -7.04
C TRP A 549 -6.42 9.43 -6.46
N GLU A 550 -5.12 9.29 -6.63
CA GLU A 550 -4.34 8.22 -6.02
C GLU A 550 -3.46 8.77 -4.90
N LEU A 551 -3.35 8.03 -3.81
CA LEU A 551 -2.38 8.36 -2.77
C LEU A 551 -0.96 8.01 -3.22
N VAL A 552 -0.05 8.97 -3.09
CA VAL A 552 1.40 8.83 -3.35
C VAL A 552 2.19 8.79 -2.04
N VAL A 553 1.93 9.74 -1.14
CA VAL A 553 2.64 9.88 0.14
C VAL A 553 1.64 9.85 1.28
N CYS A 554 1.98 9.15 2.36
CA CYS A 554 1.30 9.19 3.65
C CYS A 554 2.34 9.05 4.74
N ASN A 555 2.73 10.17 5.34
CA ASN A 555 3.84 10.22 6.28
C ASN A 555 3.36 10.91 7.57
N GLY A 556 3.54 10.28 8.71
CA GLY A 556 3.42 10.89 10.02
C GLY A 556 4.73 11.52 10.48
N ASN A 557 4.64 12.47 11.40
CA ASN A 557 5.79 12.89 12.20
C ASN A 557 5.28 13.52 13.49
N THR A 558 6.24 13.89 14.31
CA THR A 558 6.00 14.57 15.56
C THR A 558 6.92 15.79 15.70
N THR A 559 6.44 16.76 16.45
CA THR A 559 7.19 17.94 16.85
C THR A 559 6.98 18.18 18.33
N ASP A 560 8.05 18.30 19.10
CA ASP A 560 7.92 18.63 20.51
C ASP A 560 8.19 20.12 20.73
N SER A 561 7.27 20.78 21.42
CA SER A 561 7.46 22.15 21.90
C SER A 561 7.85 22.11 23.37
N THR A 562 8.97 22.73 23.73
CA THR A 562 9.41 22.79 25.13
C THR A 562 8.90 24.08 25.78
N PHE A 563 8.13 23.95 26.86
CA PHE A 563 7.62 25.05 27.66
C PHE A 563 8.32 25.09 29.02
N LYS A 564 8.69 26.28 29.46
CA LYS A 564 9.41 26.53 30.70
C LYS A 564 8.39 26.85 31.79
N ILE A 565 8.43 26.10 32.89
CA ILE A 565 7.52 26.27 34.03
C ILE A 565 8.15 27.20 35.06
N ASP A 566 9.41 26.93 35.40
CA ASP A 566 10.20 27.75 36.34
C ASP A 566 11.70 27.71 35.98
N ARG A 567 12.60 28.03 36.92
CA ARG A 567 14.06 28.05 36.67
C ARG A 567 14.64 26.67 36.36
N GLU A 568 14.07 25.60 36.91
CA GLU A 568 14.61 24.23 36.84
C GLU A 568 13.70 23.27 36.08
N LEU A 569 12.41 23.62 35.92
CA LEU A 569 11.41 22.76 35.30
C LEU A 569 10.99 23.22 33.91
N SER A 570 10.96 22.29 32.96
CA SER A 570 10.42 22.48 31.60
C SER A 570 9.71 21.23 31.12
N TYR A 571 8.59 21.40 30.43
CA TYR A 571 7.79 20.32 29.85
C TYR A 571 7.91 20.33 28.33
N ALA A 572 8.22 19.17 27.76
CA ALA A 572 8.02 18.93 26.34
C ALA A 572 6.55 18.59 26.11
N VAL A 573 5.92 19.15 25.09
CA VAL A 573 4.55 18.85 24.67
C VAL A 573 4.58 18.44 23.21
N CYS A 574 4.16 17.21 22.95
CA CYS A 574 4.19 16.62 21.63
C CYS A 574 3.04 17.14 20.77
N ALA A 575 3.35 17.48 19.53
CA ALA A 575 2.41 17.72 18.45
C ALA A 575 2.53 16.63 17.40
N ARG A 576 1.41 16.35 16.74
CA ARG A 576 1.30 15.33 15.68
C ARG A 576 1.10 16.01 14.35
N GLU A 577 1.67 15.40 13.33
CA GLU A 577 1.56 15.86 11.95
C GLU A 577 1.35 14.65 11.03
N GLN A 578 0.49 14.79 10.02
CA GLN A 578 0.33 13.81 8.95
C GLN A 578 0.37 14.53 7.61
N GLN A 579 1.24 14.12 6.70
CA GLN A 579 1.33 14.61 5.34
C GLN A 579 0.80 13.56 4.37
N LEU A 580 -0.17 13.96 3.57
CA LEU A 580 -0.75 13.18 2.48
C LEU A 580 -0.47 13.91 1.16
N ILE A 581 -0.03 13.19 0.14
CA ILE A 581 0.06 13.72 -1.23
C ILE A 581 -0.71 12.80 -2.14
N PHE A 582 -1.62 13.36 -2.91
CA PHE A 582 -2.42 12.68 -3.90
C PHE A 582 -2.02 13.13 -5.31
N ARG A 583 -2.10 12.22 -6.29
CA ARG A 583 -1.90 12.50 -7.71
C ARG A 583 -3.22 12.36 -8.45
N TYR A 584 -3.52 13.34 -9.31
CA TYR A 584 -4.74 13.35 -10.10
C TYR A 584 -4.65 12.38 -11.27
N ARG A 585 -5.73 11.62 -11.48
CA ARG A 585 -5.94 10.64 -12.54
C ARG A 585 -7.29 10.92 -13.19
N PRO A 586 -7.34 11.67 -14.30
CA PRO A 586 -8.61 12.09 -14.92
C PRO A 586 -9.47 10.91 -15.34
N ASP A 587 -8.85 9.82 -15.80
CA ASP A 587 -9.52 8.59 -16.22
C ASP A 587 -9.99 7.72 -15.03
N GLY A 588 -9.76 8.18 -13.80
CA GLY A 588 -10.03 7.42 -12.58
C GLY A 588 -9.15 6.17 -12.47
N ARG A 589 -9.57 5.23 -11.62
CA ARG A 589 -9.12 3.85 -11.65
C ARG A 589 -10.34 2.94 -11.71
N ASN A 590 -10.39 2.04 -12.70
CA ASN A 590 -11.32 0.91 -12.68
C ASN A 590 -10.84 -0.11 -11.63
N VAL A 591 -11.02 0.19 -10.35
CA VAL A 591 -10.65 -0.75 -9.29
C VAL A 591 -11.85 -1.65 -9.00
N PHE A 592 -11.85 -2.86 -9.56
CA PHE A 592 -12.72 -3.92 -9.04
C PHE A 592 -12.01 -4.56 -7.86
N MET A 593 -12.67 -4.54 -6.71
CA MET A 593 -12.22 -5.33 -5.58
C MET A 593 -12.63 -6.76 -5.82
N ALA A 594 -11.77 -7.73 -5.49
CA ALA A 594 -12.24 -9.10 -5.34
C ALA A 594 -13.28 -9.07 -4.21
N GLU A 595 -14.55 -9.30 -4.53
CA GLU A 595 -15.54 -9.50 -3.48
C GLU A 595 -15.09 -10.70 -2.65
N PRO A 596 -15.02 -10.59 -1.31
CA PRO A 596 -14.89 -11.78 -0.49
C PRO A 596 -16.12 -12.64 -0.78
N GLY A 597 -15.90 -13.78 -1.43
CA GLY A 597 -16.98 -14.75 -1.66
C GLY A 597 -17.70 -14.98 -0.33
N THR A 598 -19.03 -14.84 -0.34
CA THR A 598 -19.88 -15.06 0.84
C THR A 598 -19.91 -16.53 1.31
N GLN A 599 -19.06 -17.39 0.73
CA GLN A 599 -19.01 -18.81 1.00
C GLN A 599 -17.93 -19.11 2.04
N GLY A 600 -18.31 -19.84 3.08
CA GLY A 600 -17.36 -20.36 4.08
C GLY A 600 -16.46 -21.45 3.50
N ALA A 601 -15.42 -21.83 4.25
CA ALA A 601 -14.56 -22.95 3.86
C ALA A 601 -15.37 -24.25 3.74
N LEU A 602 -14.93 -25.18 2.89
CA LEU A 602 -15.62 -26.46 2.63
C LEU A 602 -15.78 -27.30 3.91
N GLY A 603 -14.88 -27.14 4.88
CA GLY A 603 -14.91 -27.80 6.19
C GLY A 603 -14.54 -29.29 6.17
N ARG A 604 -14.20 -29.82 4.99
CA ARG A 604 -13.73 -31.20 4.76
C ARG A 604 -12.82 -31.24 3.53
N PRO A 605 -11.99 -32.28 3.37
CA PRO A 605 -11.21 -32.48 2.15
C PRO A 605 -12.10 -32.52 0.89
N PRO A 606 -11.72 -31.82 -0.20
CA PRO A 606 -12.42 -31.90 -1.47
C PRO A 606 -12.09 -33.22 -2.19
N LEU A 607 -12.98 -33.66 -3.08
CA LEU A 607 -12.82 -34.86 -3.89
C LEU A 607 -11.55 -34.79 -4.75
N GLU A 608 -10.68 -35.78 -4.60
CA GLU A 608 -9.45 -35.94 -5.40
C GLU A 608 -8.62 -34.65 -5.47
N ALA A 609 -8.42 -34.00 -4.32
CA ALA A 609 -7.61 -32.78 -4.21
C ALA A 609 -6.23 -32.98 -4.87
N PRO A 610 -5.77 -32.06 -5.74
CA PRO A 610 -4.48 -32.19 -6.38
C PRO A 610 -3.33 -32.25 -5.35
N GLY A 611 -2.40 -33.18 -5.54
CA GLY A 611 -1.31 -33.40 -4.57
C GLY A 611 -0.38 -32.20 -4.37
N TYR A 612 -0.30 -31.30 -5.35
CA TYR A 612 0.51 -30.07 -5.31
C TYR A 612 -0.15 -28.91 -4.54
N TRP A 613 -1.37 -29.09 -4.04
CA TRP A 613 -2.03 -28.10 -3.19
C TRP A 613 -1.45 -28.03 -1.78
N LYS A 614 -1.60 -26.88 -1.14
CA LYS A 614 -1.28 -26.68 0.28
C LYS A 614 -2.19 -27.52 1.18
N ASP A 615 -1.68 -27.85 2.37
CA ASP A 615 -2.34 -28.80 3.29
C ASP A 615 -3.70 -28.30 3.79
N ASP A 616 -3.84 -27.00 4.01
CA ASP A 616 -5.09 -26.35 4.42
C ASP A 616 -6.16 -26.41 3.31
N ALA A 617 -5.80 -26.17 2.05
CA ALA A 617 -6.69 -26.33 0.91
C ALA A 617 -7.08 -27.80 0.70
N LYS A 618 -6.13 -28.74 0.83
CA LYS A 618 -6.41 -30.18 0.78
C LYS A 618 -7.30 -30.64 1.94
N ALA A 619 -7.22 -29.99 3.10
CA ALA A 619 -8.11 -30.25 4.23
C ALA A 619 -9.48 -29.55 4.10
N GLY A 620 -9.62 -28.60 3.16
CA GLY A 620 -10.81 -27.77 2.99
C GLY A 620 -11.06 -26.80 4.15
N THR A 621 -10.02 -26.46 4.92
CA THR A 621 -10.10 -25.54 6.06
C THR A 621 -10.01 -24.07 5.67
N VAL A 622 -9.65 -23.79 4.41
CA VAL A 622 -9.63 -22.46 3.80
C VAL A 622 -10.67 -22.36 2.68
N VAL A 623 -11.14 -21.13 2.42
CA VAL A 623 -12.03 -20.85 1.28
C VAL A 623 -11.28 -21.00 -0.04
N LYS A 624 -10.06 -20.43 -0.11
CA LYS A 624 -9.20 -20.42 -1.29
C LYS A 624 -7.79 -20.01 -0.90
N ASN A 625 -6.79 -20.64 -1.52
CA ASN A 625 -5.44 -20.08 -1.61
C ASN A 625 -5.16 -19.54 -3.02
N LEU A 626 -4.50 -18.39 -3.11
CA LEU A 626 -3.87 -17.90 -4.34
C LEU A 626 -2.36 -18.04 -4.20
N ILE A 627 -1.77 -18.91 -4.99
CA ILE A 627 -0.35 -19.25 -4.91
C ILE A 627 0.37 -18.66 -6.14
N PRO A 628 1.43 -17.84 -5.96
CA PRO A 628 2.27 -17.44 -7.08
C PRO A 628 2.84 -18.67 -7.79
N ALA A 629 2.76 -18.69 -9.11
CA ALA A 629 3.29 -19.78 -9.91
C ALA A 629 4.81 -19.86 -9.79
N GLY A 630 5.35 -21.07 -9.62
CA GLY A 630 6.80 -21.30 -9.61
C GLY A 630 7.44 -21.13 -10.99
N ALA A 631 8.77 -21.12 -11.05
CA ALA A 631 9.51 -20.99 -12.31
C ALA A 631 9.15 -22.06 -13.36
N GLU A 632 8.92 -23.30 -12.92
CA GLU A 632 8.49 -24.39 -13.82
C GLU A 632 7.09 -24.13 -14.38
N GLU A 633 6.15 -23.71 -13.53
CA GLU A 633 4.77 -23.39 -13.96
C GLU A 633 4.77 -22.22 -14.96
N LEU A 634 5.57 -21.18 -14.72
CA LEU A 634 5.73 -20.07 -15.66
C LEU A 634 6.28 -20.54 -17.01
N ALA A 635 7.26 -21.45 -17.01
CA ALA A 635 7.81 -22.03 -18.24
C ALA A 635 6.74 -22.82 -19.02
N TRP A 636 5.97 -23.68 -18.35
CA TRP A 636 4.91 -24.46 -19.02
C TRP A 636 3.81 -23.57 -19.61
N ILE A 637 3.47 -22.48 -18.92
CA ILE A 637 2.50 -21.49 -19.41
C ILE A 637 3.09 -20.76 -20.63
N GLN A 638 4.36 -20.37 -20.58
CA GLN A 638 5.04 -19.74 -21.72
C GLN A 638 5.05 -20.67 -22.94
N ASP A 639 5.43 -21.93 -22.76
CA ASP A 639 5.41 -22.95 -23.82
C ASP A 639 4.02 -23.11 -24.41
N LEU A 640 2.97 -23.14 -23.57
CA LEU A 640 1.58 -23.19 -24.01
C LEU A 640 1.22 -21.97 -24.86
N LEU A 641 1.57 -20.75 -24.43
CA LEU A 641 1.24 -19.53 -25.18
C LEU A 641 1.96 -19.47 -26.52
N ASP A 642 3.24 -19.83 -26.56
CA ASP A 642 4.07 -19.82 -27.77
C ASP A 642 3.61 -20.91 -28.76
N ALA A 643 3.40 -22.15 -28.29
CA ALA A 643 3.03 -23.27 -29.16
C ALA A 643 1.59 -23.17 -29.72
N THR A 644 0.72 -22.41 -29.05
CA THR A 644 -0.67 -22.19 -29.49
C THR A 644 -0.90 -20.84 -30.16
N TYR A 645 0.15 -20.04 -30.33
CA TYR A 645 0.10 -18.78 -31.04
C TYR A 645 -0.19 -19.01 -32.54
N LYS A 646 -1.07 -18.18 -33.10
CA LYS A 646 -1.36 -18.17 -34.54
C LYS A 646 -1.42 -16.72 -35.01
N ALA A 647 -0.67 -16.40 -36.05
CA ALA A 647 -0.64 -15.06 -36.65
C ALA A 647 -1.93 -14.77 -37.45
N LYS A 648 -3.08 -14.75 -36.77
CA LYS A 648 -4.42 -14.50 -37.32
C LYS A 648 -5.18 -13.59 -36.36
N ALA A 649 -6.05 -12.75 -36.92
CA ALA A 649 -6.97 -11.92 -36.16
C ALA A 649 -8.37 -12.06 -36.75
N THR A 650 -9.39 -11.94 -35.90
CA THR A 650 -10.80 -11.90 -36.28
C THR A 650 -11.29 -10.45 -36.30
N ARG A 651 -12.58 -10.26 -36.64
CA ARG A 651 -13.26 -8.96 -36.58
C ARG A 651 -13.29 -8.34 -35.17
N ASP A 652 -13.09 -9.16 -34.14
CA ASP A 652 -13.17 -8.73 -32.74
C ASP A 652 -11.89 -7.97 -32.31
N ARG A 653 -10.83 -8.00 -33.13
CA ARG A 653 -9.57 -7.31 -32.87
C ARG A 653 -9.54 -5.94 -33.55
N SER A 654 -9.32 -4.89 -32.76
CA SER A 654 -9.18 -3.50 -33.22
C SER A 654 -7.74 -2.98 -33.26
N VAL A 655 -6.78 -3.73 -32.73
CA VAL A 655 -5.36 -3.33 -32.58
C VAL A 655 -4.43 -4.32 -33.27
N LYS A 656 -3.19 -3.90 -33.58
CA LYS A 656 -2.16 -4.74 -34.20
C LYS A 656 -1.98 -6.06 -33.41
N LEU A 657 -1.77 -7.16 -34.12
CA LEU A 657 -1.42 -8.45 -33.50
C LEU A 657 0.02 -8.38 -32.98
N ALA A 658 0.23 -8.78 -31.73
CA ALA A 658 1.58 -8.89 -31.16
C ALA A 658 2.32 -10.07 -31.79
N ASP A 659 3.63 -9.97 -31.91
CA ASP A 659 4.46 -11.03 -32.50
C ASP A 659 4.66 -12.19 -31.51
N ARG A 660 4.62 -11.89 -30.20
CA ARG A 660 4.73 -12.87 -29.12
C ARG A 660 4.03 -12.40 -27.85
N PHE A 661 3.62 -13.34 -27.01
CA PHE A 661 3.14 -13.09 -25.66
C PHE A 661 4.16 -13.60 -24.66
N VAL A 662 4.72 -12.71 -23.84
CA VAL A 662 5.71 -13.09 -22.82
C VAL A 662 5.04 -13.11 -21.46
N VAL A 663 4.95 -14.30 -20.87
CA VAL A 663 4.45 -14.52 -19.52
C VAL A 663 5.38 -13.80 -18.56
N VAL A 664 4.77 -12.92 -17.79
CA VAL A 664 5.42 -12.08 -16.81
C VAL A 664 5.26 -12.70 -15.41
N ASN A 665 4.06 -13.18 -15.08
CA ASN A 665 3.77 -13.88 -13.83
C ASN A 665 2.49 -14.72 -13.97
N ALA A 666 2.22 -15.59 -13.00
CA ALA A 666 0.95 -16.28 -12.90
C ALA A 666 0.54 -16.54 -11.44
N LEU A 667 -0.76 -16.64 -11.21
CA LEU A 667 -1.36 -17.03 -9.94
C LEU A 667 -2.13 -18.33 -10.14
N ARG A 668 -1.88 -19.31 -9.28
CA ARG A 668 -2.63 -20.57 -9.18
C ARG A 668 -3.72 -20.45 -8.11
N SER A 669 -4.94 -20.86 -8.46
CA SER A 669 -6.05 -20.98 -7.52
C SER A 669 -6.13 -22.39 -6.94
N GLU A 670 -6.18 -22.49 -5.63
CA GLU A 670 -6.50 -23.71 -4.88
C GLU A 670 -7.82 -23.45 -4.15
N HIS A 671 -8.94 -23.76 -4.80
CA HIS A 671 -10.28 -23.45 -4.30
C HIS A 671 -11.05 -24.75 -4.03
N PRO A 672 -11.15 -25.21 -2.76
CA PRO A 672 -11.76 -26.49 -2.42
C PRO A 672 -13.20 -26.67 -2.91
N GLU A 673 -14.07 -25.67 -2.75
CA GLU A 673 -15.47 -25.78 -3.19
C GLU A 673 -15.62 -25.83 -4.73
N LEU A 674 -14.91 -24.99 -5.48
CA LEU A 674 -14.97 -25.01 -6.94
C LEU A 674 -14.39 -26.31 -7.49
N TRP A 675 -13.31 -26.81 -6.89
CA TRP A 675 -12.72 -28.09 -7.27
C TRP A 675 -13.65 -29.26 -6.99
N GLU A 676 -14.32 -29.28 -5.84
CA GLU A 676 -15.32 -30.31 -5.51
C GLU A 676 -16.39 -30.40 -6.61
N LYS A 677 -16.95 -29.26 -7.04
CA LYS A 677 -17.95 -29.20 -8.12
C LYS A 677 -17.38 -29.71 -9.45
N PHE A 678 -16.15 -29.30 -9.78
CA PHE A 678 -15.44 -29.73 -10.97
C PHE A 678 -15.16 -31.24 -10.98
N ALA A 679 -14.65 -31.79 -9.88
CA ALA A 679 -14.34 -33.21 -9.73
C ALA A 679 -15.60 -34.08 -9.82
N GLN A 680 -16.72 -33.63 -9.24
CA GLN A 680 -18.01 -34.32 -9.38
C GLN A 680 -18.45 -34.40 -10.85
N ARG A 681 -18.36 -33.27 -11.57
CA ARG A 681 -18.73 -33.22 -13.00
C ARG A 681 -17.80 -34.08 -13.84
N ARG A 682 -16.50 -34.08 -13.57
CA ARG A 682 -15.52 -34.94 -14.23
C ARG A 682 -15.87 -36.42 -14.10
N THR A 683 -16.22 -36.86 -12.89
CA THR A 683 -16.63 -38.25 -12.63
C THR A 683 -17.92 -38.62 -13.36
N GLU A 684 -18.91 -37.72 -13.36
CA GLU A 684 -20.16 -37.92 -14.09
C GLU A 684 -19.94 -38.09 -15.60
N VAL A 685 -19.16 -37.18 -16.22
CA VAL A 685 -18.87 -37.22 -17.65
C VAL A 685 -18.02 -38.44 -18.01
N SER A 686 -17.05 -38.79 -17.18
CA SER A 686 -16.23 -40.01 -17.37
C SER A 686 -17.11 -41.26 -17.45
N ARG A 687 -18.08 -41.39 -16.54
CA ARG A 687 -19.04 -42.50 -16.55
C ARG A 687 -19.90 -42.48 -17.81
N ASN A 688 -20.47 -41.33 -18.17
CA ASN A 688 -21.31 -41.19 -19.37
C ASN A 688 -20.55 -41.54 -20.66
N CYS A 689 -19.28 -41.13 -20.78
CA CYS A 689 -18.45 -41.44 -21.94
C CYS A 689 -18.11 -42.94 -22.03
N ASN A 690 -17.81 -43.58 -20.90
CA ASN A 690 -17.55 -45.02 -20.85
C ASN A 690 -18.80 -45.85 -21.23
N GLU A 691 -20.00 -45.41 -20.81
CA GLU A 691 -21.27 -46.09 -21.13
C GLU A 691 -21.68 -45.95 -22.61
N ARG A 692 -21.22 -44.90 -23.31
CA ARG A 692 -21.66 -44.58 -24.68
C ARG A 692 -20.70 -45.02 -25.80
N SER A 693 -19.56 -45.60 -25.45
CA SER A 693 -18.45 -46.25 -26.21
C SER A 693 -18.17 -45.97 -27.72
N GLU A 694 -18.83 -45.05 -28.42
CA GLU A 694 -18.79 -44.98 -29.90
C GLU A 694 -18.22 -43.68 -30.49
N ARG A 695 -17.89 -42.66 -29.70
CA ARG A 695 -17.42 -41.35 -30.21
C ARG A 695 -16.00 -41.05 -29.78
N ALA A 696 -15.09 -40.92 -30.76
CA ALA A 696 -13.74 -40.42 -30.52
C ALA A 696 -13.78 -38.98 -29.97
N PHE A 697 -12.90 -38.68 -29.01
CA PHE A 697 -12.79 -37.34 -28.44
C PHE A 697 -12.20 -36.35 -29.44
N ILE A 698 -12.73 -35.13 -29.42
CA ILE A 698 -12.12 -33.99 -30.11
C ILE A 698 -11.06 -33.43 -29.17
N GLU A 699 -9.80 -33.55 -29.56
CA GLU A 699 -8.67 -33.10 -28.74
C GLU A 699 -8.28 -31.65 -29.07
N PRO A 700 -8.17 -30.77 -28.06
CA PRO A 700 -7.62 -29.44 -28.24
C PRO A 700 -6.12 -29.47 -28.49
N LYS A 701 -5.61 -28.52 -29.28
CA LYS A 701 -4.18 -28.37 -29.60
C LYS A 701 -3.33 -28.06 -28.35
N THR A 702 -3.92 -27.47 -27.33
CA THR A 702 -3.28 -27.19 -26.03
C THR A 702 -2.71 -28.43 -25.36
N ARG A 703 -3.27 -29.62 -25.61
CA ARG A 703 -2.77 -30.89 -25.03
C ARG A 703 -1.41 -31.31 -25.58
N GLN A 704 -1.08 -30.91 -26.81
CA GLN A 704 0.22 -31.18 -27.43
C GLN A 704 1.24 -30.07 -27.13
N ALA A 705 0.76 -28.90 -26.69
CA ALA A 705 1.58 -27.72 -26.45
C ALA A 705 2.36 -27.75 -25.13
N SER A 706 1.87 -28.47 -24.11
CA SER A 706 2.56 -28.62 -22.82
C SER A 706 2.28 -29.99 -22.20
N GLU A 707 3.30 -30.85 -22.16
CA GLU A 707 3.20 -32.18 -21.55
C GLU A 707 2.87 -32.09 -20.05
N ALA A 708 3.47 -31.12 -19.34
CA ALA A 708 3.24 -30.90 -17.92
C ALA A 708 1.75 -30.59 -17.64
N LEU A 709 1.13 -29.68 -18.40
CA LEU A 709 -0.29 -29.38 -18.25
C LEU A 709 -1.19 -30.53 -18.70
N ALA A 710 -0.83 -31.23 -19.78
CA ALA A 710 -1.57 -32.40 -20.24
C ALA A 710 -1.56 -33.56 -19.22
N SER A 711 -0.43 -33.75 -18.53
CA SER A 711 -0.29 -34.78 -17.49
C SER A 711 -1.22 -34.53 -16.30
N LYS A 712 -1.48 -33.26 -15.97
CA LYS A 712 -2.41 -32.87 -14.90
C LYS A 712 -3.87 -33.22 -15.21
N CYS A 713 -4.21 -33.45 -16.49
CA CYS A 713 -5.56 -33.82 -16.92
C CYS A 713 -5.81 -35.33 -16.88
N LYS A 714 -4.84 -36.12 -16.43
CA LYS A 714 -4.93 -37.58 -16.34
C LYS A 714 -5.38 -38.03 -14.95
N ASP A 715 -6.13 -39.13 -14.89
CA ASP A 715 -6.50 -39.80 -13.65
C ASP A 715 -5.32 -40.63 -13.08
N ALA A 716 -5.55 -41.30 -11.95
CA ALA A 716 -4.54 -42.12 -11.28
C ALA A 716 -4.05 -43.32 -12.14
N ALA A 717 -4.82 -43.76 -13.14
CA ALA A 717 -4.43 -44.79 -14.09
C ALA A 717 -3.69 -44.22 -15.32
N GLY A 718 -3.51 -42.90 -15.38
CA GLY A 718 -2.90 -42.20 -16.51
C GLY A 718 -3.84 -42.01 -17.70
N ALA A 719 -5.13 -42.30 -17.54
CA ALA A 719 -6.16 -42.13 -18.57
C ALA A 719 -6.84 -40.75 -18.48
N ASN A 720 -7.57 -40.35 -19.53
CA ASN A 720 -8.35 -39.12 -19.55
C ASN A 720 -9.79 -39.39 -20.02
N PRO A 721 -10.60 -40.12 -19.21
CA PRO A 721 -11.92 -40.56 -19.61
C PRO A 721 -12.96 -39.43 -19.73
N ALA A 722 -12.68 -38.26 -19.15
CA ALA A 722 -13.54 -37.08 -19.22
C ALA A 722 -13.22 -36.14 -20.40
N ASN A 723 -12.21 -36.47 -21.21
CA ASN A 723 -11.67 -35.55 -22.22
C ASN A 723 -11.26 -34.19 -21.62
N GLU A 724 -10.65 -34.21 -20.44
CA GLU A 724 -10.19 -33.02 -19.73
C GLU A 724 -9.03 -32.34 -20.50
N ALA A 725 -9.04 -31.02 -20.58
CA ALA A 725 -7.96 -30.25 -21.20
C ALA A 725 -7.83 -28.86 -20.58
N TYR A 726 -6.64 -28.26 -20.70
CA TYR A 726 -6.47 -26.83 -20.46
C TYR A 726 -6.88 -26.03 -21.69
N LEU A 727 -7.69 -25.00 -21.48
CA LEU A 727 -8.06 -24.03 -22.50
C LEU A 727 -7.90 -22.60 -21.97
N LEU A 728 -7.85 -21.63 -22.88
CA LEU A 728 -7.49 -20.25 -22.61
C LEU A 728 -8.72 -19.34 -22.63
N HIS A 729 -8.76 -18.36 -21.73
CA HIS A 729 -9.76 -17.30 -21.75
C HIS A 729 -9.09 -15.95 -21.44
N GLY A 730 -9.08 -15.04 -22.41
CA GLY A 730 -8.52 -13.69 -22.21
C GLY A 730 -9.49 -12.79 -21.47
N SER A 731 -8.97 -11.94 -20.59
CA SER A 731 -9.75 -10.95 -19.87
C SER A 731 -8.85 -9.78 -19.45
N ASN A 732 -9.40 -8.82 -18.69
CA ASN A 732 -8.55 -7.91 -17.92
C ASN A 732 -8.05 -8.61 -16.64
N PRO A 733 -6.85 -8.27 -16.12
CA PRO A 733 -6.27 -8.90 -14.94
C PRO A 733 -7.19 -9.02 -13.72
N THR A 734 -7.95 -7.98 -13.41
CA THR A 734 -8.81 -7.92 -12.23
C THR A 734 -10.00 -8.86 -12.38
N SER A 735 -10.63 -8.87 -13.56
CA SER A 735 -11.73 -9.81 -13.87
C SER A 735 -11.24 -11.25 -13.88
N ALA A 736 -10.07 -11.51 -14.48
CA ALA A 736 -9.48 -12.85 -14.55
C ALA A 736 -9.27 -13.46 -13.14
N ILE A 737 -8.79 -12.66 -12.19
CA ILE A 737 -8.53 -13.11 -10.82
C ILE A 737 -9.82 -13.15 -9.99
N SER A 738 -10.80 -12.29 -10.27
CA SER A 738 -12.14 -12.40 -9.68
C SER A 738 -12.79 -13.74 -10.05
N ILE A 739 -12.64 -14.18 -11.30
CA ILE A 739 -13.11 -15.48 -11.79
C ILE A 739 -12.42 -16.65 -11.05
N LEU A 740 -11.14 -16.53 -10.65
CA LEU A 740 -10.51 -17.53 -9.77
C LEU A 740 -11.22 -17.67 -8.40
N SER A 741 -11.99 -16.68 -7.99
CA SER A 741 -12.70 -16.63 -6.70
C SER A 741 -14.15 -17.08 -6.79
N THR A 742 -14.82 -16.80 -7.90
CA THR A 742 -16.28 -16.97 -8.04
C THR A 742 -16.68 -17.93 -9.17
N SER A 743 -15.70 -18.47 -9.90
CA SER A 743 -15.88 -19.18 -11.17
C SER A 743 -16.52 -18.32 -12.27
N PHE A 744 -16.70 -18.91 -13.44
CA PHE A 744 -17.51 -18.32 -14.50
C PHE A 744 -18.98 -18.40 -14.12
N LYS A 745 -19.75 -17.35 -14.45
CA LYS A 745 -21.22 -17.38 -14.33
C LYS A 745 -21.82 -17.55 -15.72
N VAL A 746 -22.43 -18.70 -16.00
CA VAL A 746 -23.05 -18.99 -17.31
C VAL A 746 -24.22 -18.04 -17.58
N ASP A 747 -24.93 -17.60 -16.53
CA ASP A 747 -26.03 -16.64 -16.63
C ASP A 747 -25.59 -15.24 -17.12
N LEU A 748 -24.29 -14.94 -17.12
CA LEU A 748 -23.71 -13.71 -17.66
C LEU A 748 -23.18 -13.86 -19.09
N ALA A 749 -23.32 -15.05 -19.70
CA ALA A 749 -22.85 -15.31 -21.06
C ALA A 749 -23.55 -14.38 -22.07
N GLY A 750 -22.77 -13.62 -22.84
CA GLY A 750 -23.25 -12.68 -23.85
C GLY A 750 -23.41 -11.22 -23.41
N ALA A 751 -23.14 -10.88 -22.14
CA ALA A 751 -23.29 -9.52 -21.62
C ALA A 751 -22.30 -8.49 -22.22
N SER A 752 -21.17 -8.94 -22.78
CA SER A 752 -20.09 -8.07 -23.27
C SER A 752 -19.65 -8.37 -24.72
N VAL A 753 -19.92 -9.56 -25.27
CA VAL A 753 -19.54 -9.95 -26.64
C VAL A 753 -20.53 -10.99 -27.20
N GLY A 754 -20.69 -11.07 -28.52
CA GLY A 754 -21.71 -11.91 -29.17
C GLY A 754 -21.56 -13.43 -28.95
N THR A 755 -22.70 -14.13 -28.85
CA THR A 755 -22.80 -15.57 -28.57
C THR A 755 -22.95 -16.42 -29.84
N MET A 756 -21.89 -16.51 -30.67
CA MET A 756 -21.95 -17.17 -31.99
C MET A 756 -22.45 -18.63 -31.97
N PHE A 757 -22.18 -19.37 -30.89
CA PHE A 757 -22.52 -20.79 -30.70
C PHE A 757 -23.46 -21.04 -29.51
N GLY A 758 -24.16 -20.01 -29.04
CA GLY A 758 -25.09 -20.06 -27.89
C GLY A 758 -24.54 -19.41 -26.62
N PRO A 759 -25.37 -19.27 -25.56
CA PRO A 759 -25.04 -18.59 -24.31
C PRO A 759 -24.27 -19.51 -23.35
N GLY A 760 -22.97 -19.67 -23.60
CA GLY A 760 -22.07 -20.45 -22.76
C GLY A 760 -20.75 -19.75 -22.48
N VAL A 761 -19.85 -20.43 -21.77
CA VAL A 761 -18.49 -19.93 -21.53
C VAL A 761 -17.60 -20.29 -22.72
N TYR A 762 -17.03 -19.29 -23.38
CA TYR A 762 -16.16 -19.45 -24.55
C TYR A 762 -14.70 -19.55 -24.12
N LEU A 763 -14.03 -20.57 -24.63
CA LEU A 763 -12.64 -20.88 -24.36
C LEU A 763 -11.91 -21.14 -25.68
N ALA A 764 -10.65 -20.74 -25.77
CA ALA A 764 -9.82 -20.88 -26.95
C ALA A 764 -8.71 -21.92 -26.73
N GLU A 765 -8.38 -22.67 -27.77
CA GLU A 765 -7.13 -23.45 -27.78
C GLU A 765 -5.93 -22.66 -28.32
N SER A 766 -6.16 -21.43 -28.82
CA SER A 766 -5.11 -20.54 -29.31
C SER A 766 -4.94 -19.32 -28.41
N SER A 767 -3.70 -19.04 -28.03
CA SER A 767 -3.33 -17.86 -27.25
C SER A 767 -3.71 -16.55 -27.94
N SER A 768 -3.52 -16.49 -29.27
CA SER A 768 -3.86 -15.30 -30.08
C SER A 768 -5.36 -15.00 -30.13
N LYS A 769 -6.24 -16.03 -30.09
CA LYS A 769 -7.70 -15.82 -29.99
C LYS A 769 -8.10 -15.39 -28.59
N ALA A 770 -7.51 -15.98 -27.55
CA ALA A 770 -7.73 -15.51 -26.17
C ALA A 770 -7.31 -14.03 -26.01
N ASP A 771 -6.17 -13.63 -26.57
CA ASP A 771 -5.66 -12.25 -26.53
C ASP A 771 -6.62 -11.21 -27.15
N GLU A 772 -7.50 -11.60 -28.08
CA GLU A 772 -8.51 -10.68 -28.64
C GLU A 772 -9.50 -10.16 -27.58
N TYR A 773 -9.72 -10.94 -26.52
CA TYR A 773 -10.54 -10.58 -25.37
C TYR A 773 -9.72 -10.05 -24.19
N ALA A 774 -8.41 -10.22 -24.22
CA ALA A 774 -7.53 -9.68 -23.20
C ALA A 774 -7.44 -8.16 -23.29
N ARG A 775 -7.50 -7.52 -22.14
CA ARG A 775 -7.37 -6.07 -21.97
C ARG A 775 -6.36 -5.81 -20.86
N ASP A 776 -5.71 -4.65 -20.89
CA ASP A 776 -5.00 -4.18 -19.70
C ASP A 776 -6.01 -3.55 -18.72
N GLU A 777 -5.58 -3.29 -17.49
CA GLU A 777 -6.44 -2.62 -16.50
C GLU A 777 -6.59 -1.12 -16.73
N ASN A 778 -5.74 -0.53 -17.59
CA ASN A 778 -5.61 0.90 -17.79
C ASN A 778 -5.58 1.67 -16.44
N THR A 779 -4.72 1.24 -15.52
CA THR A 779 -4.67 1.77 -14.15
C THR A 779 -3.85 3.05 -14.00
N GLY A 780 -3.16 3.49 -15.05
CA GLY A 780 -2.20 4.59 -14.99
C GLY A 780 -0.96 4.26 -14.13
N GLY A 781 -0.71 2.99 -13.83
CA GLY A 781 0.24 2.59 -12.80
C GLY A 781 1.08 1.38 -13.18
N THR A 782 1.72 0.84 -12.15
CA THR A 782 2.54 -0.36 -12.09
C THR A 782 2.20 -1.52 -13.05
N TYR A 783 0.92 -1.73 -13.36
CA TYR A 783 0.43 -2.89 -14.09
C TYR A 783 -0.03 -2.55 -15.51
N ASP A 784 0.18 -1.30 -15.95
CA ASP A 784 -0.16 -0.87 -17.30
C ASP A 784 0.66 -1.66 -18.34
N GLY A 785 0.01 -2.03 -19.44
CA GLY A 785 0.61 -2.89 -20.47
C GLY A 785 0.73 -4.37 -20.08
N LEU A 786 0.20 -4.80 -18.92
CA LEU A 786 -0.01 -6.20 -18.60
C LEU A 786 -1.42 -6.64 -19.00
N PHE A 787 -1.49 -7.73 -19.76
CA PHE A 787 -2.72 -8.40 -20.18
C PHE A 787 -2.89 -9.68 -19.38
N ALA A 788 -4.11 -10.20 -19.32
CA ALA A 788 -4.40 -11.44 -18.61
C ALA A 788 -5.01 -12.52 -19.50
N VAL A 789 -4.55 -13.75 -19.28
CA VAL A 789 -5.16 -14.96 -19.84
C VAL A 789 -5.31 -15.98 -18.72
N MET A 790 -6.52 -16.52 -18.59
CA MET A 790 -6.78 -17.65 -17.70
C MET A 790 -6.45 -18.95 -18.40
N LEU A 791 -5.87 -19.88 -17.65
CA LEU A 791 -5.77 -21.29 -18.04
C LEU A 791 -6.80 -22.06 -17.21
N CYS A 792 -7.84 -22.48 -17.90
CA CYS A 792 -8.97 -23.18 -17.32
C CYS A 792 -8.83 -24.67 -17.61
N ARG A 793 -9.00 -25.49 -16.59
CA ARG A 793 -9.15 -26.94 -16.72
C ARG A 793 -10.61 -27.22 -17.05
N VAL A 794 -10.86 -27.91 -18.15
CA VAL A 794 -12.21 -28.02 -18.74
C VAL A 794 -12.54 -29.48 -19.04
N VAL A 795 -13.70 -29.93 -18.56
CA VAL A 795 -14.29 -31.24 -18.89
C VAL A 795 -15.05 -31.10 -20.22
N LEU A 796 -14.46 -31.60 -21.31
CA LEU A 796 -15.08 -31.49 -22.64
C LEU A 796 -16.02 -32.65 -22.96
N GLY A 797 -15.76 -33.84 -22.41
CA GLY A 797 -16.46 -35.08 -22.74
C GLY A 797 -16.60 -35.32 -24.26
N SER A 798 -17.74 -35.86 -24.66
CA SER A 798 -18.17 -35.90 -26.07
C SER A 798 -18.64 -34.52 -26.53
N SER A 799 -17.89 -33.91 -27.45
CA SER A 799 -18.18 -32.58 -28.00
C SER A 799 -18.96 -32.63 -29.32
N LEU A 800 -19.85 -31.66 -29.54
CA LEU A 800 -20.52 -31.43 -30.82
C LEU A 800 -19.68 -30.50 -31.70
N LEU A 801 -19.20 -30.98 -32.86
CA LEU A 801 -18.46 -30.17 -33.82
C LEU A 801 -19.43 -29.41 -34.75
N VAL A 802 -19.31 -28.08 -34.81
CA VAL A 802 -20.15 -27.21 -35.65
C VAL A 802 -19.32 -26.16 -36.38
N GLU A 803 -19.69 -25.86 -37.63
CA GLU A 803 -19.03 -24.83 -38.46
C GLU A 803 -19.86 -23.54 -38.60
N LYS A 804 -21.19 -23.67 -38.43
CA LYS A 804 -22.16 -22.60 -38.63
C LYS A 804 -22.55 -21.98 -37.28
N PRO A 805 -22.75 -20.66 -37.21
CA PRO A 805 -23.34 -20.01 -36.04
C PRO A 805 -24.74 -20.54 -35.72
N GLY A 806 -25.10 -20.58 -34.45
CA GLY A 806 -26.39 -21.04 -33.96
C GLY A 806 -26.38 -21.29 -32.46
N ASP A 807 -27.56 -21.43 -31.84
CA ASP A 807 -27.63 -21.83 -30.43
C ASP A 807 -27.68 -23.36 -30.31
N TYR A 808 -26.62 -23.91 -29.72
CA TYR A 808 -26.47 -25.35 -29.50
C TYR A 808 -26.58 -25.75 -28.03
N SER A 809 -26.94 -24.81 -27.14
CA SER A 809 -27.00 -25.05 -25.69
C SER A 809 -27.90 -26.24 -25.31
N ALA A 810 -29.06 -26.36 -25.94
CA ALA A 810 -30.02 -27.45 -25.71
C ALA A 810 -29.43 -28.86 -25.95
N LYS A 811 -28.47 -28.98 -26.88
CA LYS A 811 -27.77 -30.25 -27.16
C LYS A 811 -26.82 -30.65 -26.04
N CYS A 812 -26.30 -29.68 -25.28
CA CYS A 812 -25.47 -29.93 -24.12
C CYS A 812 -26.30 -30.11 -22.84
N THR A 813 -27.30 -29.26 -22.62
CA THR A 813 -28.14 -29.33 -21.40
C THR A 813 -29.04 -30.55 -21.36
N SER A 814 -29.42 -31.12 -22.52
CA SER A 814 -30.08 -32.43 -22.61
C SER A 814 -29.17 -33.62 -22.33
N GLY A 815 -27.85 -33.41 -22.26
CA GLY A 815 -26.86 -34.46 -22.08
C GLY A 815 -26.57 -35.28 -23.33
N GLU A 816 -27.01 -34.87 -24.53
CA GLU A 816 -26.63 -35.51 -25.80
C GLU A 816 -25.13 -35.31 -26.08
N PHE A 817 -24.62 -34.12 -25.78
CA PHE A 817 -23.21 -33.75 -25.80
C PHE A 817 -22.84 -33.06 -24.47
N HIS A 818 -21.55 -32.89 -24.22
CA HIS A 818 -21.05 -32.23 -23.00
C HIS A 818 -20.46 -30.84 -23.28
N SER A 819 -20.06 -30.58 -24.53
CA SER A 819 -19.51 -29.31 -25.00
C SER A 819 -19.75 -29.12 -26.50
N VAL A 820 -19.51 -27.91 -27.00
CA VAL A 820 -19.54 -27.57 -28.43
C VAL A 820 -18.15 -27.12 -28.88
N VAL A 821 -17.73 -27.55 -30.08
CA VAL A 821 -16.53 -27.04 -30.77
C VAL A 821 -16.98 -26.28 -32.00
N GLY A 822 -16.83 -24.96 -31.97
CA GLY A 822 -17.04 -24.09 -33.12
C GLY A 822 -15.79 -24.07 -34.00
N ASP A 823 -15.79 -24.79 -35.12
CA ASP A 823 -14.65 -24.93 -36.02
C ASP A 823 -14.63 -23.86 -37.12
N ARG A 824 -14.34 -22.61 -36.71
CA ARG A 824 -14.15 -21.50 -37.64
C ARG A 824 -12.78 -21.54 -38.34
N GLU A 825 -11.87 -22.40 -37.87
CA GLU A 825 -10.63 -22.69 -38.55
C GLU A 825 -10.89 -23.41 -39.88
N LYS A 826 -11.71 -24.46 -39.87
CA LYS A 826 -12.15 -25.13 -41.10
C LYS A 826 -13.10 -24.27 -41.93
N ALA A 827 -14.05 -23.58 -41.28
CA ALA A 827 -15.07 -22.82 -42.01
C ALA A 827 -14.52 -21.58 -42.74
N VAL A 828 -13.62 -20.82 -42.10
CA VAL A 828 -13.13 -19.52 -42.62
C VAL A 828 -11.64 -19.25 -42.35
N GLY A 829 -10.86 -20.26 -41.97
CA GLY A 829 -9.41 -20.13 -41.78
C GLY A 829 -8.97 -19.40 -40.51
N THR A 830 -9.85 -19.29 -39.50
CA THR A 830 -9.56 -18.61 -38.22
C THR A 830 -9.24 -19.60 -37.09
N PHE A 831 -10.11 -19.73 -36.09
CA PHE A 831 -9.84 -20.43 -34.82
C PHE A 831 -10.92 -21.47 -34.50
N ARG A 832 -10.57 -22.47 -33.70
CA ARG A 832 -11.55 -23.30 -33.00
C ARG A 832 -11.82 -22.70 -31.62
N GLU A 833 -13.10 -22.62 -31.26
CA GLU A 833 -13.55 -22.20 -29.93
C GLU A 833 -14.33 -23.34 -29.28
N PHE A 834 -14.18 -23.49 -27.97
CA PHE A 834 -14.82 -24.53 -27.17
C PHE A 834 -15.81 -23.86 -26.22
N ILE A 835 -17.03 -24.36 -26.19
CA ILE A 835 -18.13 -23.79 -25.43
C ILE A 835 -18.69 -24.84 -24.48
N VAL A 836 -18.83 -24.46 -23.22
CA VAL A 836 -19.52 -25.25 -22.20
C VAL A 836 -20.65 -24.44 -21.58
N PHE A 837 -21.70 -25.15 -21.18
CA PHE A 837 -22.96 -24.57 -20.68
C PHE A 837 -23.24 -24.95 -19.23
N ASP A 838 -22.30 -25.61 -18.56
CA ASP A 838 -22.35 -25.96 -17.14
C ASP A 838 -21.10 -25.43 -16.46
N GLU A 839 -21.28 -24.59 -15.44
CA GLU A 839 -20.20 -23.98 -14.66
C GLU A 839 -19.29 -25.02 -14.00
N LYS A 840 -19.84 -26.21 -13.68
CA LYS A 840 -19.07 -27.31 -13.08
C LYS A 840 -18.12 -27.97 -14.07
N SER A 841 -18.28 -27.73 -15.38
CA SER A 841 -17.35 -28.26 -16.38
C SER A 841 -16.04 -27.47 -16.47
N ILE A 842 -15.88 -26.38 -15.70
CA ILE A 842 -14.69 -25.54 -15.73
C ILE A 842 -14.13 -25.32 -14.33
N TYR A 843 -12.82 -25.47 -14.19
CA TYR A 843 -12.05 -25.00 -13.04
C TYR A 843 -11.00 -23.98 -13.52
N PRO A 844 -11.16 -22.68 -13.22
CA PRO A 844 -10.16 -21.69 -13.56
C PRO A 844 -8.96 -21.84 -12.62
N GLU A 845 -7.89 -22.48 -13.10
CA GLU A 845 -6.78 -22.91 -12.26
C GLU A 845 -5.66 -21.88 -12.20
N TYR A 846 -5.33 -21.24 -13.32
CA TYR A 846 -4.31 -20.20 -13.36
C TYR A 846 -4.81 -18.92 -14.01
N VAL A 847 -4.29 -17.77 -13.55
CA VAL A 847 -4.26 -16.52 -14.31
C VAL A 847 -2.81 -16.22 -14.63
N ALA A 848 -2.48 -16.14 -15.91
CA ALA A 848 -1.19 -15.68 -16.39
C ALA A 848 -1.29 -14.22 -16.84
N LEU A 849 -0.36 -13.41 -16.35
CA LEU A 849 -0.18 -12.03 -16.75
C LEU A 849 0.98 -11.96 -17.72
N TYR A 850 0.79 -11.29 -18.85
CA TYR A 850 1.76 -11.28 -19.94
C TYR A 850 1.88 -9.90 -20.59
N ARG A 851 3.01 -9.69 -21.27
CA ARG A 851 3.23 -8.55 -22.16
C ARG A 851 3.11 -8.98 -23.61
N ARG A 852 2.69 -8.04 -24.44
CA ARG A 852 2.73 -8.15 -25.90
C ARG A 852 4.09 -7.67 -26.39
N GLU A 853 4.84 -8.50 -27.10
CA GLU A 853 6.07 -8.11 -27.77
C GLU A 853 5.80 -7.80 -29.26
N TYR A 854 6.44 -6.74 -29.75
CA TYR A 854 6.40 -6.32 -31.14
C TYR A 854 7.84 -6.11 -31.64
N THR A 855 8.21 -6.84 -32.68
CA THR A 855 9.55 -6.85 -33.30
C THR A 855 9.95 -5.52 -33.93
N ASP A 856 8.98 -4.67 -34.28
CA ASP A 856 9.18 -3.33 -34.83
C ASP A 856 9.20 -2.22 -33.77
N GLY A 857 9.19 -2.57 -32.48
CA GLY A 857 9.16 -1.59 -31.39
C GLY A 857 7.81 -0.86 -31.25
N TYR A 858 6.74 -1.37 -31.87
CA TYR A 858 5.40 -0.81 -31.74
C TYR A 858 4.93 -0.83 -30.27
N ALA A 859 4.61 0.35 -29.75
CA ALA A 859 3.90 0.48 -28.48
C ALA A 859 2.39 0.42 -28.75
N SER A 860 1.70 -0.59 -28.21
CA SER A 860 0.25 -0.75 -28.40
C SER A 860 -0.50 0.51 -27.91
N PRO A 861 -1.36 1.13 -28.72
CA PRO A 861 -2.19 2.24 -28.27
C PRO A 861 -3.16 1.74 -27.19
N HIS A 862 -3.28 2.52 -26.10
CA HIS A 862 -4.25 2.29 -25.04
C HIS A 862 -5.66 2.48 -25.59
N VAL A 863 -6.56 1.53 -25.33
CA VAL A 863 -7.99 1.63 -25.68
C VAL A 863 -8.75 1.95 -24.39
N PRO A 864 -9.35 3.15 -24.25
CA PRO A 864 -10.16 3.50 -23.08
C PRO A 864 -11.33 2.53 -22.89
N GLY A 865 -11.70 2.26 -21.64
CA GLY A 865 -12.85 1.42 -21.29
C GLY A 865 -14.17 2.04 -21.75
N ASP A 866 -14.92 1.27 -22.54
CA ASP A 866 -16.34 1.39 -22.91
C ASP A 866 -16.91 2.80 -23.20
N GLU A 867 -16.83 3.22 -24.47
CA GLU A 867 -18.06 3.64 -25.15
C GLU A 867 -18.77 2.35 -25.56
N VAL A 868 -19.83 1.97 -24.84
CA VAL A 868 -20.83 1.03 -25.35
C VAL A 868 -21.29 1.61 -26.69
N ARG A 869 -20.89 0.98 -27.80
CA ARG A 869 -21.42 1.32 -29.12
C ARG A 869 -22.91 1.02 -29.08
N GLU A 870 -23.73 2.03 -28.82
CA GLU A 870 -25.15 2.00 -29.17
C GLU A 870 -25.23 1.59 -30.63
N HIS A 871 -25.85 0.43 -30.89
CA HIS A 871 -26.27 0.06 -32.21
C HIS A 871 -27.21 1.17 -32.72
N ARG A 872 -26.70 2.03 -33.61
CA ARG A 872 -27.56 2.85 -34.46
C ARG A 872 -28.30 1.92 -35.41
N GLU A 873 -29.54 1.60 -35.05
CA GLU A 873 -30.52 1.15 -36.03
C GLU A 873 -30.77 2.27 -37.04
N GLY A 874 -30.72 1.90 -38.33
CA GLY A 874 -31.28 2.70 -39.41
C GLY A 874 -30.29 3.59 -40.14
N GLU A 875 -29.65 3.06 -41.18
CA GLU A 875 -29.47 3.80 -42.42
C GLU A 875 -29.55 2.85 -43.62
N VAL A 876 -30.75 2.82 -44.21
CA VAL A 876 -30.97 2.34 -45.57
C VAL A 876 -30.25 3.32 -46.48
N VAL A 877 -29.17 2.89 -47.13
CA VAL A 877 -28.67 3.57 -48.33
C VAL A 877 -28.76 2.59 -49.49
N SER A 878 -29.76 2.88 -50.31
CA SER A 878 -30.03 2.32 -51.63
C SER A 878 -28.87 2.56 -52.60
N THR A 879 -28.63 1.56 -53.48
CA THR A 879 -28.16 1.67 -54.89
C THR A 879 -26.83 2.40 -55.13
N VAL A 880 -25.82 1.81 -55.79
CA VAL A 880 -25.79 1.11 -57.08
C VAL A 880 -24.74 0.00 -57.07
#